data_AF-A0A7W5FGU9-F1
#
_entry.id   AF-A0A7W5FGU9-F1
#
_cell.length_a   1.000
_cell.length_b   1.000
_cell.length_c   1.000
_cell.angle_alpha   90.00
_cell.angle_beta   90.00
_cell.angle_gamma   90.00
#
_symmetry.space_group_name_H-M   'P 1'
#
loop_
_entity.id
_entity.type
_entity.pdbx_description
1 polymer ?
#
loop_
_entity_poly.entity_id
_entity_poly.type
_entity_poly.pdbx_seq_one_letter_code
_entity_poly.pdbx_strand_id
1 'polypeptide(L)'
;MIRPTGDLAAHVRAAGRLVVQPRMGIGDPARMAAGIRAVARAGVDAVATITVDSYTRVGDAEGARDALRRGALLNGFPLVTHGPAVTAEVAAVADGLPVQVRHGSAAPEQIFRTLIEAGLSASEGGPVSYCLPYGRTPLAESVAHWRDASQQLQEGCEAGGRRAHLETFGGCLLGQLCPPSLLVAMSVLEGLFFVQQGVRSISLSYAQQTDPVQDIEAMAALRRLAGLLLPPGVDWHVVLYGYMGVFPSTAAGAVLLTERSAQVAARGGADRLIVKTAVESLRLPTVAENVAALRGAARTAAVAGVHSRLPDLTQVDCSEVLAEATALVDAVLALSDDVGTALRDAFAVGLLDVPYCLHRDNLGRTRTLIEPGGRLAWADRGGMPLPPAVHRTSIQVASQHLLRMLRHTADEYDHAAVAADRTTGPEGSRTVPAEQDFVLTLTCPDRRAIARDVTGFLAEQQLSIVDSRQFADVTSEQLFMRVQMRGECGVAGVEQLRKEFEPVADRFGMRWQLHDLTVPHRAIIMVSRHGHCLNDLLFRVRSGALPIEVPAVVSNHPDLADMARWHGVPFHHIPVTGDTEPSAEAELTELIELYSADTVVLTRYMRILSPQLCARLEGRLINIRRTLLPGIEGADPYQRAHVRGVKVIGATAHYVTADLGEGPIIEQDFVRADHRHTPEQLATLDHDLQASALARAVKWHAERRVILDGIRTVVFS
;
A
#
# COMPACT_ATOMS: atom_id res chain seq x y z
N MET A 1 2.86 -12.75 41.49
CA MET A 1 1.49 -12.81 40.99
C MET A 1 1.41 -11.81 39.84
N ILE A 2 1.26 -12.28 38.59
CA ILE A 2 1.15 -11.39 37.43
C ILE A 2 -0.15 -10.59 37.59
N ARG A 3 -0.10 -9.26 37.51
CA ARG A 3 -1.32 -8.44 37.56
C ARG A 3 -2.13 -8.74 36.29
N PRO A 4 -3.43 -9.09 36.41
CA PRO A 4 -4.27 -9.32 35.25
C PRO A 4 -4.39 -8.03 34.41
N THR A 5 -4.54 -8.18 33.09
CA THR A 5 -4.88 -7.05 32.21
C THR A 5 -6.28 -6.54 32.53
N GLY A 6 -6.54 -5.26 32.27
CA GLY A 6 -7.85 -4.65 32.56
C GLY A 6 -8.99 -5.22 31.73
N ASP A 7 -10.21 -5.15 32.27
CA ASP A 7 -11.45 -5.42 31.53
C ASP A 7 -11.64 -4.35 30.45
N LEU A 8 -11.69 -4.79 29.19
CA LEU A 8 -11.73 -3.89 28.04
C LEU A 8 -12.99 -3.03 28.01
N ALA A 9 -14.17 -3.61 28.24
CA ALA A 9 -15.42 -2.87 28.18
C ALA A 9 -15.58 -1.91 29.36
N ALA A 10 -15.16 -2.32 30.55
CA ALA A 10 -15.11 -1.44 31.71
C ALA A 10 -14.15 -0.25 31.48
N HIS A 11 -12.99 -0.49 30.87
CA HIS A 11 -12.03 0.56 30.52
C HIS A 11 -12.62 1.58 29.53
N VAL A 12 -13.24 1.10 28.44
CA VAL A 12 -13.87 1.97 27.44
C VAL A 12 -14.98 2.82 28.04
N ARG A 13 -15.85 2.19 28.85
CA ARG A 13 -16.94 2.89 29.55
C ARG A 13 -16.42 3.92 30.56
N ALA A 14 -15.33 3.62 31.26
CA ALA A 14 -14.72 4.52 32.23
C ALA A 14 -14.03 5.73 31.57
N ALA A 15 -13.52 5.59 30.35
CA ALA A 15 -12.85 6.67 29.63
C ALA A 15 -13.79 7.86 29.35
N GLY A 16 -15.06 7.59 29.04
CA GLY A 16 -16.07 8.64 28.75
C GLY A 16 -15.76 9.49 27.50
N ARG A 17 -14.75 9.10 26.71
CA ARG A 17 -14.33 9.71 25.45
C ARG A 17 -13.75 8.62 24.54
N LEU A 18 -13.48 8.98 23.28
CA LEU A 18 -12.93 8.05 22.29
C LEU A 18 -11.61 7.42 22.78
N VAL A 19 -11.58 6.10 22.86
CA VAL A 19 -10.38 5.31 23.17
C VAL A 19 -9.68 4.92 21.87
N VAL A 20 -8.37 5.14 21.79
CA VAL A 20 -7.57 4.86 20.57
C VAL A 20 -6.75 3.59 20.70
N GLN A 21 -6.65 2.81 19.64
CA GLN A 21 -5.93 1.53 19.67
C GLN A 21 -5.11 1.31 18.41
N PRO A 22 -3.84 0.89 18.51
CA PRO A 22 -3.01 0.62 17.35
C PRO A 22 -3.21 -0.83 16.87
N ARG A 23 -2.68 -1.15 15.69
CA ARG A 23 -2.34 -2.53 15.32
C ARG A 23 -0.83 -2.70 15.43
N MET A 24 -0.40 -3.69 16.21
CA MET A 24 1.02 -3.90 16.49
C MET A 24 1.27 -5.36 16.83
N GLY A 25 2.21 -5.98 16.12
CA GLY A 25 2.69 -7.32 16.39
C GLY A 25 4.15 -7.41 15.98
N ILE A 26 5.00 -7.88 16.89
CA ILE A 26 6.45 -7.96 16.70
C ILE A 26 6.86 -9.37 17.12
N GLY A 27 7.61 -10.09 16.29
CA GLY A 27 7.97 -11.49 16.59
C GLY A 27 8.80 -11.68 17.86
N ASP A 28 9.64 -10.70 18.21
CA ASP A 28 10.50 -10.74 19.39
C ASP A 28 9.72 -10.32 20.67
N PRO A 29 9.69 -11.15 21.73
CA PRO A 29 8.95 -10.85 22.97
C PRO A 29 9.39 -9.57 23.68
N ALA A 30 10.69 -9.29 23.77
CA ALA A 30 11.19 -8.12 24.49
C ALA A 30 10.78 -6.83 23.76
N ARG A 31 10.88 -6.80 22.44
CA ARG A 31 10.42 -5.68 21.60
C ARG A 31 8.90 -5.55 21.61
N MET A 32 8.16 -6.66 21.61
CA MET A 32 6.70 -6.63 21.73
C MET A 32 6.26 -6.02 23.05
N ALA A 33 6.88 -6.44 24.17
CA ALA A 33 6.64 -5.87 25.50
C ALA A 33 7.01 -4.38 25.56
N ALA A 34 8.12 -3.97 24.93
CA ALA A 34 8.49 -2.55 24.82
C ALA A 34 7.41 -1.74 24.06
N GLY A 35 6.84 -2.31 23.00
CA GLY A 35 5.70 -1.73 22.28
C GLY A 35 4.48 -1.53 23.17
N ILE A 36 4.04 -2.57 23.87
CA ILE A 36 2.88 -2.50 24.78
C ILE A 36 3.10 -1.44 25.87
N ARG A 37 4.30 -1.40 26.46
CA ARG A 37 4.67 -0.39 27.45
C ARG A 37 4.63 1.03 26.88
N ALA A 38 5.02 1.22 25.62
CA ALA A 38 4.98 2.51 24.96
C ALA A 38 3.53 2.99 24.74
N VAL A 39 2.60 2.08 24.39
CA VAL A 39 1.17 2.38 24.30
C VAL A 39 0.61 2.75 25.68
N ALA A 40 0.92 2.00 26.74
CA ALA A 40 0.50 2.32 28.10
C ALA A 40 1.03 3.68 28.60
N ARG A 41 2.17 4.14 28.07
CA ARG A 41 2.77 5.45 28.39
C ARG A 41 2.47 6.53 27.35
N ALA A 42 1.54 6.29 26.42
CA ALA A 42 1.22 7.25 25.36
C ALA A 42 0.60 8.54 25.91
N GLY A 43 -0.02 8.52 27.10
CA GLY A 43 -0.68 9.68 27.70
C GLY A 43 -2.05 9.98 27.10
N VAL A 44 -2.70 8.97 26.53
CA VAL A 44 -4.06 9.02 25.94
C VAL A 44 -4.83 7.78 26.39
N ASP A 45 -6.16 7.83 26.35
CA ASP A 45 -6.97 6.64 26.64
C ASP A 45 -6.80 5.65 25.49
N ALA A 46 -6.20 4.50 25.80
CA ALA A 46 -5.80 3.54 24.78
C ALA A 46 -6.07 2.09 25.18
N VAL A 47 -6.09 1.21 24.18
CA VAL A 47 -6.01 -0.23 24.39
C VAL A 47 -4.73 -0.73 23.74
N ALA A 48 -4.01 -1.64 24.41
CA ALA A 48 -2.85 -2.28 23.82
C ALA A 48 -3.28 -3.46 22.94
N THR A 49 -2.44 -3.77 21.94
CA THR A 49 -2.74 -4.81 20.95
C THR A 49 -1.61 -5.80 20.86
N ILE A 50 -1.96 -7.09 20.73
CA ILE A 50 -1.10 -8.14 20.21
C ILE A 50 -1.68 -8.59 18.87
N THR A 51 -1.10 -8.13 17.77
CA THR A 51 -1.46 -8.61 16.43
C THR A 51 -0.72 -9.91 16.14
N VAL A 52 -1.45 -10.99 15.92
CA VAL A 52 -0.94 -12.34 15.67
C VAL A 52 -0.35 -12.46 14.27
N ASP A 53 0.75 -13.18 14.10
CA ASP A 53 1.41 -13.38 12.81
C ASP A 53 0.62 -14.30 11.86
N SER A 54 0.95 -14.27 10.56
CA SER A 54 0.23 -15.04 9.54
C SER A 54 0.37 -16.56 9.66
N TYR A 55 1.47 -17.10 10.18
CA TYR A 55 1.61 -18.55 10.37
C TYR A 55 0.64 -19.04 11.45
N THR A 56 0.61 -18.35 12.59
CA THR A 56 -0.32 -18.70 13.68
C THR A 56 -1.79 -18.60 13.22
N ARG A 57 -2.13 -17.63 12.35
CA ARG A 57 -3.51 -17.49 11.81
C ARG A 57 -3.99 -18.71 11.04
N VAL A 58 -3.08 -19.46 10.42
CA VAL A 58 -3.40 -20.67 9.63
C VAL A 58 -3.02 -21.97 10.36
N GLY A 59 -2.69 -21.90 11.65
CA GLY A 59 -2.31 -23.06 12.46
C GLY A 59 -0.90 -23.60 12.20
N ASP A 60 -0.03 -22.85 11.51
CA ASP A 60 1.34 -23.28 11.18
C ASP A 60 2.35 -22.87 12.27
N ALA A 61 2.23 -23.48 13.45
CA ALA A 61 3.14 -23.20 14.56
C ALA A 61 4.60 -23.63 14.28
N GLU A 62 4.80 -24.60 13.38
CA GLU A 62 6.15 -25.05 13.00
C GLU A 62 6.84 -24.05 12.07
N GLY A 63 6.13 -23.54 11.06
CA GLY A 63 6.61 -22.46 10.19
C GLY A 63 6.97 -21.19 10.97
N ALA A 64 6.16 -20.81 11.96
CA ALA A 64 6.49 -19.72 12.88
C ALA A 64 7.79 -19.97 13.67
N ARG A 65 7.97 -21.18 14.25
CA ARG A 65 9.22 -21.55 14.94
C ARG A 65 10.43 -21.45 14.02
N ASP A 66 10.30 -21.94 12.80
CA ASP A 66 11.38 -21.94 11.81
C ASP A 66 11.75 -20.53 11.35
N ALA A 67 10.76 -19.65 11.20
CA ALA A 67 10.98 -18.24 10.91
C ALA A 67 11.74 -17.55 12.05
N LEU A 68 11.32 -17.77 13.31
CA LEU A 68 12.01 -17.23 14.49
C LEU A 68 13.46 -17.74 14.59
N ARG A 69 13.69 -19.05 14.41
CA ARG A 69 15.05 -19.64 14.44
C ARG A 69 16.00 -19.03 13.41
N ARG A 70 15.47 -18.64 12.25
CA ARG A 70 16.24 -18.00 11.16
C ARG A 70 16.38 -16.48 11.32
N GLY A 71 15.79 -15.88 12.34
CA GLY A 71 15.75 -14.43 12.52
C GLY A 71 14.92 -13.71 11.46
N ALA A 72 13.96 -14.40 10.82
CA ALA A 72 13.07 -13.78 9.84
C ALA A 72 12.12 -12.78 10.50
N LEU A 73 11.78 -11.70 9.80
CA LEU A 73 10.79 -10.74 10.26
C LEU A 73 9.38 -11.32 10.07
N LEU A 74 8.66 -11.47 11.19
CA LEU A 74 7.24 -11.83 11.18
C LEU A 74 6.37 -10.57 11.12
N ASN A 75 5.22 -10.68 10.47
CA ASN A 75 4.20 -9.63 10.39
C ASN A 75 3.31 -9.53 11.64
N GLY A 76 3.66 -10.25 12.71
CA GLY A 76 2.93 -10.26 13.97
C GLY A 76 3.68 -11.00 15.08
N PHE A 77 3.06 -11.08 16.26
CA PHE A 77 3.56 -11.83 17.40
C PHE A 77 3.07 -13.29 17.31
N PRO A 78 3.98 -14.28 17.29
CA PRO A 78 3.62 -15.69 17.16
C PRO A 78 3.19 -16.28 18.50
N LEU A 79 2.01 -15.85 18.93
CA LEU A 79 1.42 -16.09 20.26
C LEU A 79 1.41 -17.58 20.64
N VAL A 80 0.95 -18.45 19.75
CA VAL A 80 0.90 -19.91 20.01
C VAL A 80 2.29 -20.53 20.08
N THR A 81 3.23 -20.02 19.27
CA THR A 81 4.60 -20.53 19.22
C THR A 81 5.40 -20.16 20.46
N HIS A 82 5.26 -18.92 20.94
CA HIS A 82 5.87 -18.47 22.20
C HIS A 82 5.18 -19.09 23.42
N GLY A 83 3.89 -19.41 23.30
CA GLY A 83 3.11 -20.03 24.36
C GLY A 83 2.62 -19.05 25.42
N PRO A 84 1.85 -19.55 26.39
CA PRO A 84 1.10 -18.72 27.34
C PRO A 84 1.99 -17.98 28.33
N ALA A 85 3.08 -18.60 28.82
CA ALA A 85 3.97 -17.98 29.79
C ALA A 85 4.65 -16.72 29.25
N VAL A 86 5.25 -16.82 28.05
CA VAL A 86 5.89 -15.68 27.38
C VAL A 86 4.85 -14.61 27.03
N THR A 87 3.67 -15.02 26.56
CA THR A 87 2.58 -14.09 26.27
C THR A 87 2.13 -13.32 27.53
N ALA A 88 2.05 -14.00 28.68
CA ALA A 88 1.72 -13.37 29.95
C ALA A 88 2.79 -12.34 30.39
N GLU A 89 4.08 -12.66 30.22
CA GLU A 89 5.18 -11.74 30.49
C GLU A 89 5.14 -10.49 29.60
N VAL A 90 4.87 -10.69 28.30
CA VAL A 90 4.71 -9.60 27.33
C VAL A 90 3.52 -8.71 27.69
N ALA A 91 2.38 -9.29 28.07
CA ALA A 91 1.18 -8.54 28.42
C ALA A 91 1.28 -7.84 29.78
N ALA A 92 2.02 -8.40 30.74
CA ALA A 92 2.11 -7.86 32.11
C ALA A 92 2.62 -6.41 32.17
N VAL A 93 3.41 -5.99 31.17
CA VAL A 93 3.95 -4.61 31.09
C VAL A 93 2.90 -3.55 30.75
N ALA A 94 1.67 -3.97 30.42
CA ALA A 94 0.53 -3.09 30.20
C ALA A 94 0.04 -2.42 31.50
N ASP A 95 0.42 -2.95 32.68
CA ASP A 95 0.11 -2.42 34.02
C ASP A 95 -1.37 -1.99 34.20
N GLY A 96 -2.28 -2.93 33.93
CA GLY A 96 -3.73 -2.71 34.07
C GLY A 96 -4.41 -2.15 32.82
N LEU A 97 -3.67 -1.69 31.82
CA LEU A 97 -4.25 -1.38 30.50
C LEU A 97 -4.79 -2.68 29.86
N PRO A 98 -6.00 -2.68 29.27
CA PRO A 98 -6.48 -3.84 28.53
C PRO A 98 -5.55 -4.15 27.34
N VAL A 99 -5.31 -5.44 27.11
CA VAL A 99 -4.57 -5.95 25.95
C VAL A 99 -5.51 -6.85 25.15
N GLN A 100 -5.75 -6.48 23.90
CA GLN A 100 -6.57 -7.27 22.99
C GLN A 100 -5.70 -8.04 21.99
N VAL A 101 -6.01 -9.33 21.82
CA VAL A 101 -5.41 -10.16 20.79
C VAL A 101 -6.17 -9.96 19.48
N ARG A 102 -5.42 -9.70 18.39
CA ARG A 102 -5.96 -9.28 17.10
C ARG A 102 -5.42 -10.20 16.00
N HIS A 103 -6.26 -10.85 15.21
CA HIS A 103 -5.83 -11.90 14.29
C HIS A 103 -6.64 -11.91 12.97
N GLY A 104 -6.81 -13.08 12.36
CA GLY A 104 -7.50 -13.27 11.09
C GLY A 104 -7.55 -14.76 10.79
N SER A 105 -8.18 -15.52 11.69
CA SER A 105 -8.17 -16.99 11.68
C SER A 105 -9.59 -17.54 11.68
N ALA A 106 -9.86 -18.47 10.77
CA ALA A 106 -11.12 -19.21 10.71
C ALA A 106 -11.23 -20.30 11.81
N ALA A 107 -10.13 -20.68 12.45
CA ALA A 107 -10.06 -21.69 13.50
C ALA A 107 -9.24 -21.19 14.71
N PRO A 108 -9.84 -20.35 15.58
CA PRO A 108 -9.10 -19.60 16.59
C PRO A 108 -8.83 -20.36 17.90
N GLU A 109 -9.18 -21.64 18.03
CA GLU A 109 -9.14 -22.39 19.30
C GLU A 109 -7.76 -22.38 19.97
N GLN A 110 -6.69 -22.59 19.20
CA GLN A 110 -5.33 -22.56 19.76
C GLN A 110 -4.92 -21.17 20.23
N ILE A 111 -5.36 -20.13 19.51
CA ILE A 111 -5.12 -18.72 19.87
C ILE A 111 -5.85 -18.42 21.18
N PHE A 112 -7.13 -18.79 21.28
CA PHE A 112 -7.95 -18.51 22.46
C PHE A 112 -7.47 -19.28 23.68
N ARG A 113 -7.12 -20.56 23.53
CA ARG A 113 -6.52 -21.34 24.62
C ARG A 113 -5.26 -20.66 25.17
N THR A 114 -4.34 -20.27 24.29
CA THR A 114 -3.09 -19.61 24.69
C THR A 114 -3.35 -18.25 25.33
N LEU A 115 -4.31 -17.48 24.81
CA LEU A 115 -4.76 -16.20 25.35
C LEU A 115 -5.31 -16.37 26.79
N ILE A 116 -6.19 -17.34 27.01
CA ILE A 116 -6.82 -17.61 28.31
C ILE A 116 -5.76 -17.99 29.34
N GLU A 117 -4.87 -18.94 28.97
CA GLU A 117 -3.77 -19.41 29.81
C GLU A 117 -2.75 -18.30 30.11
N ALA A 118 -2.59 -17.33 29.21
CA ALA A 118 -1.73 -16.16 29.40
C ALA A 118 -2.31 -15.06 30.30
N GLY A 119 -3.54 -15.22 30.81
CA GLY A 119 -4.16 -14.19 31.66
C GLY A 119 -4.93 -13.10 30.91
N LEU A 120 -5.05 -13.18 29.58
CA LEU A 120 -5.80 -12.24 28.74
C LEU A 120 -7.28 -12.62 28.64
N SER A 121 -8.14 -11.71 28.16
CA SER A 121 -9.58 -12.00 28.02
C SER A 121 -10.29 -11.35 26.82
N ALA A 122 -9.56 -10.63 25.96
CA ALA A 122 -10.12 -9.88 24.84
C ALA A 122 -9.54 -10.32 23.50
N SER A 123 -10.41 -10.67 22.55
CA SER A 123 -10.03 -10.96 21.15
C SER A 123 -10.96 -10.26 20.15
N GLU A 124 -10.68 -10.43 18.85
CA GLU A 124 -11.55 -10.00 17.74
C GLU A 124 -11.74 -11.12 16.70
N GLY A 125 -12.77 -10.98 15.87
CA GLY A 125 -13.00 -11.79 14.68
C GLY A 125 -14.46 -12.14 14.48
N GLY A 126 -14.72 -13.31 13.90
CA GLY A 126 -16.05 -13.85 13.72
C GLY A 126 -16.11 -14.97 12.70
N PRO A 127 -17.18 -15.78 12.73
CA PRO A 127 -17.31 -16.98 11.92
C PRO A 127 -17.28 -16.70 10.41
N VAL A 128 -17.76 -15.53 9.96
CA VAL A 128 -17.75 -15.12 8.55
C VAL A 128 -16.57 -14.23 8.27
N SER A 129 -16.38 -13.20 9.09
CA SER A 129 -15.45 -12.11 8.86
C SER A 129 -13.98 -12.50 8.92
N TYR A 130 -13.64 -13.56 9.68
CA TYR A 130 -12.29 -14.16 9.69
C TYR A 130 -12.17 -15.42 8.82
N CYS A 131 -13.21 -15.74 8.05
CA CYS A 131 -13.22 -16.82 7.07
C CYS A 131 -13.09 -16.28 5.65
N LEU A 132 -14.11 -15.54 5.20
CA LEU A 132 -14.27 -15.14 3.79
C LEU A 132 -13.09 -14.30 3.27
N PRO A 133 -12.62 -13.24 3.97
CA PRO A 133 -11.51 -12.42 3.49
C PRO A 133 -10.12 -13.09 3.56
N TYR A 134 -9.94 -14.09 4.43
CA TYR A 134 -8.61 -14.49 4.91
C TYR A 134 -8.15 -15.87 4.46
N GLY A 135 -9.05 -16.72 3.95
CA GLY A 135 -8.70 -18.10 3.70
C GLY A 135 -9.57 -18.82 2.69
N ARG A 136 -9.49 -20.15 2.74
CA ARG A 136 -10.30 -21.07 1.93
C ARG A 136 -11.05 -22.08 2.80
N THR A 137 -10.98 -21.90 4.12
CA THR A 137 -11.68 -22.74 5.09
C THR A 137 -13.17 -22.69 4.77
N PRO A 138 -13.85 -23.83 4.67
CA PRO A 138 -15.28 -23.83 4.42
C PRO A 138 -16.02 -23.03 5.50
N LEU A 139 -16.98 -22.19 5.12
CA LEU A 139 -17.71 -21.35 6.08
C LEU A 139 -18.40 -22.19 7.16
N ALA A 140 -18.92 -23.36 6.80
CA ALA A 140 -19.52 -24.28 7.76
C ALA A 140 -18.53 -24.76 8.84
N GLU A 141 -17.26 -24.98 8.46
CA GLU A 141 -16.20 -25.36 9.40
C GLU A 141 -15.81 -24.16 10.27
N SER A 142 -15.65 -22.97 9.68
CA SER A 142 -15.38 -21.75 10.44
C SER A 142 -16.47 -21.44 11.47
N VAL A 143 -17.74 -21.59 11.11
CA VAL A 143 -18.87 -21.44 12.05
C VAL A 143 -18.74 -22.41 13.23
N ALA A 144 -18.37 -23.66 12.99
CA ALA A 144 -18.18 -24.65 14.05
C ALA A 144 -16.98 -24.28 14.95
N HIS A 145 -15.82 -23.98 14.37
CA HIS A 145 -14.64 -23.56 15.12
C HIS A 145 -14.89 -22.31 15.98
N TRP A 146 -15.57 -21.31 15.44
CA TRP A 146 -15.91 -20.09 16.18
C TRP A 146 -16.95 -20.32 17.27
N ARG A 147 -17.84 -21.31 17.12
CA ARG A 147 -18.80 -21.70 18.16
C ARG A 147 -18.03 -22.22 19.37
N ASP A 148 -17.20 -23.24 19.14
CA ASP A 148 -16.43 -23.92 20.18
C ASP A 148 -15.42 -22.97 20.84
N ALA A 149 -14.71 -22.16 20.04
CA ALA A 149 -13.76 -21.19 20.56
C ALA A 149 -14.43 -20.11 21.43
N SER A 150 -15.58 -19.57 20.99
CA SER A 150 -16.26 -18.52 21.76
C SER A 150 -16.76 -19.02 23.12
N GLN A 151 -17.28 -20.26 23.17
CA GLN A 151 -17.65 -20.93 24.42
C GLN A 151 -16.42 -21.13 25.31
N GLN A 152 -15.33 -21.65 24.74
CA GLN A 152 -14.07 -21.84 25.45
C GLN A 152 -13.53 -20.52 26.05
N LEU A 153 -13.62 -19.42 25.31
CA LEU A 153 -13.19 -18.11 25.80
C LEU A 153 -14.04 -17.64 26.98
N GLN A 154 -15.37 -17.77 26.88
CA GLN A 154 -16.30 -17.40 27.94
C GLN A 154 -16.01 -18.21 29.22
N GLU A 155 -16.03 -19.54 29.11
CA GLU A 155 -15.83 -20.45 30.25
C GLU A 155 -14.44 -20.29 30.88
N GLY A 156 -13.41 -20.19 30.03
CA GLY A 156 -12.02 -20.07 30.48
C GLY A 156 -11.73 -18.73 31.17
N CYS A 157 -12.33 -17.64 30.70
CA CYS A 157 -12.22 -16.35 31.37
C CYS A 157 -12.97 -16.36 32.71
N GLU A 158 -14.20 -16.88 32.73
CA GLU A 158 -15.04 -16.95 33.93
C GLU A 158 -14.38 -17.79 35.03
N ALA A 159 -13.84 -18.97 34.69
CA ALA A 159 -13.06 -19.80 35.61
C ALA A 159 -11.82 -19.06 36.16
N GLY A 160 -11.26 -18.13 35.39
CA GLY A 160 -10.15 -17.27 35.79
C GLY A 160 -10.56 -15.95 36.45
N GLY A 161 -11.84 -15.75 36.79
CA GLY A 161 -12.35 -14.51 37.40
C GLY A 161 -12.26 -13.27 36.49
N ARG A 162 -12.23 -13.48 35.17
CA ARG A 162 -12.13 -12.43 34.14
C ARG A 162 -13.40 -12.41 33.30
N ARG A 163 -13.69 -11.28 32.68
CA ARG A 163 -14.78 -11.16 31.70
C ARG A 163 -14.24 -11.34 30.29
N ALA A 164 -14.77 -12.34 29.58
CA ALA A 164 -14.49 -12.52 28.16
C ALA A 164 -15.04 -11.36 27.34
N HIS A 165 -14.26 -10.89 26.39
CA HIS A 165 -14.64 -9.82 25.47
C HIS A 165 -14.35 -10.22 24.02
N LEU A 166 -15.36 -10.12 23.14
CA LEU A 166 -15.21 -10.37 21.71
C LEU A 166 -15.63 -9.17 20.87
N GLU A 167 -14.73 -8.72 20.01
CA GLU A 167 -15.01 -7.71 18.99
C GLU A 167 -15.35 -8.37 17.65
N THR A 168 -16.48 -8.02 17.05
CA THR A 168 -16.84 -8.50 15.72
C THR A 168 -15.88 -7.93 14.68
N PHE A 169 -15.57 -8.66 13.62
CA PHE A 169 -14.91 -8.11 12.42
C PHE A 169 -15.87 -8.06 11.21
N GLY A 170 -17.14 -8.44 11.42
CA GLY A 170 -18.22 -8.37 10.43
C GLY A 170 -18.48 -6.97 9.88
N GLY A 171 -18.21 -5.92 10.66
CA GLY A 171 -18.27 -4.54 10.19
C GLY A 171 -17.09 -4.11 9.32
N CYS A 172 -16.14 -5.01 9.05
CA CYS A 172 -14.95 -4.72 8.25
C CYS A 172 -14.90 -5.56 6.97
N LEU A 173 -15.08 -6.89 7.07
CA LEU A 173 -14.99 -7.83 5.95
C LEU A 173 -13.71 -7.61 5.10
N LEU A 174 -13.87 -7.19 3.83
CA LEU A 174 -12.76 -6.92 2.90
C LEU A 174 -12.08 -5.55 3.14
N GLY A 175 -12.61 -4.73 4.03
CA GLY A 175 -12.06 -3.43 4.43
C GLY A 175 -12.40 -2.26 3.51
N GLN A 176 -12.89 -2.51 2.29
CA GLN A 176 -13.27 -1.48 1.33
C GLN A 176 -14.32 -1.99 0.34
N LEU A 177 -15.11 -1.08 -0.23
CA LEU A 177 -16.14 -1.35 -1.23
C LEU A 177 -17.25 -2.32 -0.73
N CYS A 178 -17.40 -2.44 0.58
CA CYS A 178 -18.50 -3.15 1.22
C CYS A 178 -19.58 -2.13 1.65
N PRO A 179 -20.82 -2.21 1.15
CA PRO A 179 -21.82 -1.19 1.44
C PRO A 179 -22.11 -1.12 2.94
N PRO A 180 -22.37 0.09 3.47
CA PRO A 180 -22.54 0.27 4.90
C PRO A 180 -23.61 -0.64 5.52
N SER A 181 -24.72 -0.87 4.83
CA SER A 181 -25.81 -1.73 5.31
C SER A 181 -25.38 -3.18 5.51
N LEU A 182 -24.54 -3.73 4.62
CA LEU A 182 -23.96 -5.06 4.76
C LEU A 182 -23.02 -5.13 5.97
N LEU A 183 -22.15 -4.12 6.14
CA LEU A 183 -21.22 -4.06 7.27
C LEU A 183 -21.97 -3.98 8.61
N VAL A 184 -23.02 -3.15 8.68
CA VAL A 184 -23.88 -3.04 9.86
C VAL A 184 -24.56 -4.38 10.16
N ALA A 185 -25.20 -5.01 9.17
CA ALA A 185 -25.87 -6.29 9.34
C ALA A 185 -24.91 -7.39 9.81
N MET A 186 -23.75 -7.52 9.17
CA MET A 186 -22.74 -8.52 9.53
C MET A 186 -22.17 -8.30 10.93
N SER A 187 -21.93 -7.04 11.32
CA SER A 187 -21.46 -6.72 12.68
C SER A 187 -22.49 -7.14 13.73
N VAL A 188 -23.79 -6.87 13.52
CA VAL A 188 -24.85 -7.28 14.44
C VAL A 188 -25.01 -8.81 14.49
N LEU A 189 -25.02 -9.48 13.33
CA LEU A 189 -25.19 -10.94 13.27
C LEU A 189 -24.04 -11.69 13.97
N GLU A 190 -22.79 -11.27 13.77
CA GLU A 190 -21.66 -11.86 14.51
C GLU A 190 -21.73 -11.53 16.02
N GLY A 191 -22.23 -10.35 16.39
CA GLY A 191 -22.49 -10.00 17.78
C GLY A 191 -23.52 -10.91 18.44
N LEU A 192 -24.64 -11.17 17.76
CA LEU A 192 -25.68 -12.11 18.20
C LEU A 192 -25.13 -13.54 18.30
N PHE A 193 -24.30 -13.96 17.34
CA PHE A 193 -23.61 -15.24 17.40
C PHE A 193 -22.77 -15.38 18.66
N PHE A 194 -21.97 -14.38 19.04
CA PHE A 194 -21.18 -14.40 20.28
C PHE A 194 -22.05 -14.47 21.53
N VAL A 195 -23.15 -13.70 21.56
CA VAL A 195 -24.10 -13.73 22.68
C VAL A 195 -24.75 -15.10 22.83
N GLN A 196 -25.06 -15.78 21.72
CA GLN A 196 -25.59 -17.15 21.74
C GLN A 196 -24.59 -18.16 22.32
N GLN A 197 -23.28 -17.87 22.27
CA GLN A 197 -22.22 -18.67 22.91
C GLN A 197 -21.92 -18.23 24.36
N GLY A 198 -22.73 -17.33 24.93
CA GLY A 198 -22.64 -16.91 26.31
C GLY A 198 -21.77 -15.67 26.56
N VAL A 199 -21.13 -15.09 25.53
CA VAL A 199 -20.29 -13.90 25.68
C VAL A 199 -21.15 -12.68 25.98
N ARG A 200 -20.90 -12.03 27.12
CA ARG A 200 -21.70 -10.87 27.61
C ARG A 200 -21.00 -9.52 27.47
N SER A 201 -19.81 -9.47 26.90
CA SER A 201 -19.09 -8.25 26.58
C SER A 201 -18.64 -8.30 25.13
N ILE A 202 -19.15 -7.39 24.30
CA ILE A 202 -18.81 -7.37 22.88
C ILE A 202 -18.48 -5.98 22.37
N SER A 203 -17.74 -5.92 21.26
CA SER A 203 -17.59 -4.70 20.47
C SER A 203 -18.18 -4.94 19.09
N LEU A 204 -18.94 -3.97 18.59
CA LEU A 204 -19.46 -4.00 17.23
C LEU A 204 -18.57 -3.15 16.33
N SER A 205 -17.94 -3.77 15.34
CA SER A 205 -17.08 -3.07 14.39
C SER A 205 -17.87 -2.36 13.31
N TYR A 206 -17.24 -1.33 12.75
CA TYR A 206 -17.55 -0.73 11.46
C TYR A 206 -16.25 -0.19 10.85
N ALA A 207 -15.98 -0.45 9.56
CA ALA A 207 -14.83 0.09 8.85
C ALA A 207 -15.23 1.29 8.00
N GLN A 208 -14.51 2.40 8.18
CA GLN A 208 -14.67 3.60 7.37
C GLN A 208 -14.61 3.26 5.87
N GLN A 209 -15.61 3.72 5.11
CA GLN A 209 -15.69 3.58 3.67
C GLN A 209 -15.28 4.90 3.00
N THR A 210 -15.94 5.25 1.89
CA THR A 210 -15.53 6.31 0.98
C THR A 210 -16.15 7.67 1.32
N ASP A 211 -17.35 7.70 1.93
CA ASP A 211 -18.04 8.93 2.30
C ASP A 211 -18.17 9.07 3.84
N PRO A 212 -17.56 10.10 4.45
CA PRO A 212 -17.61 10.30 5.91
C PRO A 212 -19.01 10.47 6.51
N VAL A 213 -19.97 11.03 5.76
CA VAL A 213 -21.34 11.24 6.27
C VAL A 213 -22.09 9.90 6.27
N GLN A 214 -21.95 9.13 5.20
CA GLN A 214 -22.46 7.77 5.09
C GLN A 214 -21.89 6.85 6.19
N ASP A 215 -20.62 7.02 6.56
CA ASP A 215 -20.02 6.29 7.68
C ASP A 215 -20.68 6.62 9.03
N ILE A 216 -21.05 7.90 9.24
CA ILE A 216 -21.76 8.35 10.45
C ILE A 216 -23.20 7.82 10.47
N GLU A 217 -23.90 7.85 9.33
CA GLU A 217 -25.22 7.23 9.16
C GLU A 217 -25.18 5.72 9.48
N ALA A 218 -24.13 5.03 9.05
CA ALA A 218 -23.95 3.61 9.30
C ALA A 218 -23.73 3.30 10.78
N MET A 219 -22.93 4.11 11.50
CA MET A 219 -22.78 3.96 12.94
C MET A 219 -24.07 4.29 13.70
N ALA A 220 -24.89 5.25 13.24
CA ALA A 220 -26.22 5.49 13.78
C ALA A 220 -27.15 4.27 13.59
N ALA A 221 -27.17 3.71 12.38
CA ALA A 221 -27.92 2.49 12.08
C ALA A 221 -27.45 1.30 12.93
N LEU A 222 -26.13 1.12 13.08
CA LEU A 222 -25.53 0.07 13.91
C LEU A 222 -25.97 0.18 15.36
N ARG A 223 -25.88 1.37 15.96
CA ARG A 223 -26.32 1.58 17.36
C ARG A 223 -27.80 1.32 17.54
N ARG A 224 -28.64 1.77 16.60
CA ARG A 224 -30.09 1.57 16.66
C ARG A 224 -30.45 0.09 16.52
N LEU A 225 -29.88 -0.60 15.55
CA LEU A 225 -30.15 -2.02 15.32
C LEU A 225 -29.62 -2.90 16.46
N ALA A 226 -28.41 -2.61 16.95
CA ALA A 226 -27.85 -3.29 18.12
C ALA A 226 -28.68 -3.08 19.39
N GLY A 227 -29.15 -1.84 19.64
CA GLY A 227 -30.01 -1.54 20.78
C GLY A 227 -31.38 -2.22 20.73
N LEU A 228 -31.85 -2.61 19.54
CA LEU A 228 -33.08 -3.36 19.36
C LEU A 228 -32.89 -4.88 19.52
N LEU A 229 -31.77 -5.41 19.03
CA LEU A 229 -31.57 -6.86 18.88
C LEU A 229 -30.69 -7.49 19.97
N LEU A 230 -29.74 -6.76 20.55
CA LEU A 230 -28.91 -7.30 21.61
C LEU A 230 -29.71 -7.43 22.90
N PRO A 231 -29.67 -8.59 23.59
CA PRO A 231 -30.40 -8.79 24.84
C PRO A 231 -29.99 -7.78 25.93
N PRO A 232 -30.93 -7.39 26.81
CA PRO A 232 -30.60 -6.62 28.00
C PRO A 232 -29.50 -7.31 28.83
N GLY A 233 -28.54 -6.53 29.34
CA GLY A 233 -27.43 -7.04 30.15
C GLY A 233 -26.17 -7.44 29.36
N VAL A 234 -26.21 -7.44 28.03
CA VAL A 234 -24.99 -7.47 27.21
C VAL A 234 -24.34 -6.09 27.24
N ASP A 235 -23.06 -6.03 27.62
CA ASP A 235 -22.26 -4.80 27.58
C ASP A 235 -21.62 -4.68 26.20
N TRP A 236 -21.94 -3.61 25.48
CA TRP A 236 -21.48 -3.44 24.11
C TRP A 236 -21.14 -1.99 23.80
N HIS A 237 -20.23 -1.81 22.84
CA HIS A 237 -19.80 -0.51 22.35
C HIS A 237 -19.39 -0.61 20.88
N VAL A 238 -19.30 0.55 20.20
CA VAL A 238 -18.97 0.62 18.76
C VAL A 238 -17.49 0.92 18.57
N VAL A 239 -16.85 0.19 17.65
CA VAL A 239 -15.45 0.37 17.26
C VAL A 239 -15.39 0.79 15.79
N LEU A 240 -14.87 1.98 15.51
CA LEU A 240 -14.53 2.39 14.15
C LEU A 240 -13.14 1.86 13.80
N TYR A 241 -13.02 1.25 12.63
CA TYR A 241 -11.72 0.98 12.01
C TYR A 241 -11.44 2.12 11.05
N GLY A 242 -10.30 2.80 11.25
CA GLY A 242 -9.79 3.74 10.26
C GLY A 242 -9.64 3.04 8.90
N TYR A 243 -9.74 3.83 7.84
CA TYR A 243 -9.86 3.33 6.46
C TYR A 243 -8.95 2.13 6.17
N MET A 244 -9.54 1.04 5.66
CA MET A 244 -8.86 -0.24 5.46
C MET A 244 -8.58 -0.56 3.99
N GLY A 245 -8.96 0.32 3.07
CA GLY A 245 -8.71 0.17 1.64
C GLY A 245 -7.30 0.56 1.21
N VAL A 246 -7.14 0.85 -0.08
CA VAL A 246 -5.87 1.36 -0.61
C VAL A 246 -5.55 2.70 0.05
N PHE A 247 -4.42 2.77 0.76
CA PHE A 247 -4.03 3.97 1.48
C PHE A 247 -3.39 5.02 0.55
N PRO A 248 -3.47 6.32 0.89
CA PRO A 248 -2.77 7.38 0.17
C PRO A 248 -1.27 7.09 0.00
N SER A 249 -0.74 7.49 -1.15
CA SER A 249 0.67 7.30 -1.50
C SER A 249 1.57 8.39 -0.91
N THR A 250 1.01 9.57 -0.60
CA THR A 250 1.72 10.67 0.03
C THR A 250 1.57 10.64 1.55
N ALA A 251 2.60 11.07 2.27
CA ALA A 251 2.54 11.19 3.74
C ALA A 251 1.45 12.19 4.19
N ALA A 252 1.29 13.30 3.47
CA ALA A 252 0.29 14.31 3.77
C ALA A 252 -1.14 13.80 3.55
N GLY A 253 -1.40 13.11 2.44
CA GLY A 253 -2.69 12.45 2.19
C GLY A 253 -3.00 11.40 3.25
N ALA A 254 -2.00 10.61 3.66
CA ALA A 254 -2.16 9.62 4.72
C ALA A 254 -2.50 10.26 6.08
N VAL A 255 -1.85 11.37 6.44
CA VAL A 255 -2.19 12.14 7.65
C VAL A 255 -3.61 12.66 7.57
N LEU A 256 -4.00 13.32 6.48
CA LEU A 256 -5.37 13.83 6.29
C LEU A 256 -6.43 12.72 6.41
N LEU A 257 -6.17 11.54 5.86
CA LEU A 257 -7.08 10.40 5.98
C LEU A 257 -7.19 9.92 7.42
N THR A 258 -6.08 9.79 8.15
CA THR A 258 -6.11 9.38 9.57
C THR A 258 -6.80 10.41 10.46
N GLU A 259 -6.63 11.70 10.18
CA GLU A 259 -7.36 12.77 10.86
C GLU A 259 -8.85 12.71 10.55
N ARG A 260 -9.23 12.43 9.28
CA ARG A 260 -10.63 12.20 8.94
C ARG A 260 -11.19 11.00 9.70
N SER A 261 -10.49 9.88 9.77
CA SER A 261 -10.93 8.72 10.56
C SER A 261 -11.23 9.08 12.01
N ALA A 262 -10.37 9.90 12.63
CA ALA A 262 -10.59 10.38 14.01
C ALA A 262 -11.80 11.31 14.14
N GLN A 263 -12.04 12.18 13.15
CA GLN A 263 -13.23 13.02 13.10
C GLN A 263 -14.52 12.20 12.91
N VAL A 264 -14.51 11.22 12.00
CA VAL A 264 -15.64 10.31 11.78
C VAL A 264 -15.93 9.51 13.06
N ALA A 265 -14.90 8.97 13.72
CA ALA A 265 -15.05 8.28 14.99
C ALA A 265 -15.71 9.16 16.06
N ALA A 266 -15.22 10.38 16.25
CA ALA A 266 -15.73 11.28 17.27
C ALA A 266 -17.17 11.75 16.95
N ARG A 267 -17.44 12.13 15.69
CA ARG A 267 -18.74 12.68 15.28
C ARG A 267 -19.80 11.59 15.12
N GLY A 268 -19.41 10.40 14.68
CA GLY A 268 -20.26 9.21 14.62
C GLY A 268 -20.40 8.47 15.94
N GLY A 269 -19.86 9.03 17.03
CA GLY A 269 -20.00 8.48 18.36
C GLY A 269 -19.45 7.06 18.47
N ALA A 270 -18.32 6.74 17.84
CA ALA A 270 -17.60 5.51 18.14
C ALA A 270 -16.99 5.61 19.55
N ASP A 271 -16.97 4.51 20.28
CA ASP A 271 -16.36 4.44 21.61
C ASP A 271 -14.86 4.14 21.50
N ARG A 272 -14.47 3.44 20.43
CA ARG A 272 -13.10 3.07 20.12
C ARG A 272 -12.74 3.32 18.66
N LEU A 273 -11.48 3.66 18.41
CA LEU A 273 -10.91 3.81 17.07
C LEU A 273 -9.66 2.94 16.91
N ILE A 274 -9.66 2.07 15.89
CA ILE A 274 -8.46 1.38 15.43
C ILE A 274 -7.69 2.32 14.51
N VAL A 275 -6.56 2.81 15.01
CA VAL A 275 -5.77 3.87 14.40
C VAL A 275 -4.82 3.28 13.35
N LYS A 276 -4.80 3.92 12.19
CA LYS A 276 -3.85 3.69 11.10
C LYS A 276 -2.67 4.66 11.19
N THR A 277 -1.58 4.38 10.47
CA THR A 277 -0.37 5.22 10.50
C THR A 277 -0.12 5.90 9.16
N ALA A 278 0.64 6.99 9.15
CA ALA A 278 0.99 7.70 7.91
C ALA A 278 1.88 6.88 6.96
N VAL A 279 2.44 5.76 7.42
CA VAL A 279 3.31 4.86 6.64
C VAL A 279 2.61 3.57 6.21
N GLU A 280 1.27 3.51 6.33
CA GLU A 280 0.47 2.32 6.06
C GLU A 280 0.69 1.75 4.64
N SER A 281 0.88 2.61 3.64
CA SER A 281 1.13 2.22 2.24
C SER A 281 2.58 1.77 1.97
N LEU A 282 3.49 1.95 2.92
CA LEU A 282 4.93 1.78 2.72
C LEU A 282 5.49 0.54 3.44
N ARG A 283 5.18 0.40 4.73
CA ARG A 283 5.77 -0.64 5.60
C ARG A 283 5.01 -0.79 6.91
N LEU A 284 5.35 -1.83 7.67
CA LEU A 284 4.92 -1.94 9.05
C LEU A 284 5.44 -0.72 9.87
N PRO A 285 4.58 -0.09 10.67
CA PRO A 285 4.96 1.06 11.48
C PRO A 285 5.87 0.64 12.64
N THR A 286 6.78 1.55 12.99
CA THR A 286 7.56 1.45 14.23
C THR A 286 6.68 1.73 15.45
N VAL A 287 7.16 1.36 16.64
CA VAL A 287 6.48 1.66 17.91
C VAL A 287 6.27 3.18 18.09
N ALA A 288 7.26 3.99 17.71
CA ALA A 288 7.17 5.44 17.84
C ALA A 288 6.10 6.03 16.91
N GLU A 289 6.02 5.55 15.66
CA GLU A 289 5.00 5.97 14.69
C GLU A 289 3.59 5.58 15.15
N ASN A 290 3.42 4.37 15.69
CA ASN A 290 2.16 3.94 16.30
C ASN A 290 1.73 4.86 17.45
N VAL A 291 2.63 5.16 18.39
CA VAL A 291 2.33 6.05 19.53
C VAL A 291 2.02 7.48 19.05
N ALA A 292 2.73 7.98 18.04
CA ALA A 292 2.47 9.28 17.45
C ALA A 292 1.08 9.33 16.81
N ALA A 293 0.69 8.29 16.06
CA ALA A 293 -0.63 8.18 15.45
C ALA A 293 -1.75 8.13 16.49
N LEU A 294 -1.58 7.38 17.59
CA LEU A 294 -2.55 7.35 18.71
C LEU A 294 -2.77 8.75 19.30
N ARG A 295 -1.67 9.47 19.56
CA ARG A 295 -1.74 10.84 20.10
C ARG A 295 -2.39 11.81 19.11
N GLY A 296 -2.09 11.67 17.82
CA GLY A 296 -2.71 12.45 16.75
C GLY A 296 -4.21 12.24 16.71
N ALA A 297 -4.64 10.98 16.59
CA ALA A 297 -6.06 10.61 16.55
C ALA A 297 -6.82 11.10 17.80
N ALA A 298 -6.25 10.92 19.00
CA ALA A 298 -6.88 11.38 20.24
C ALA A 298 -7.03 12.91 20.29
N ARG A 299 -6.02 13.68 19.85
CA ARG A 299 -6.12 15.15 19.75
C ARG A 299 -7.18 15.57 18.75
N THR A 300 -7.17 14.99 17.55
CA THR A 300 -8.14 15.32 16.50
C THR A 300 -9.57 15.01 16.94
N ALA A 301 -9.80 13.86 17.58
CA ALA A 301 -11.09 13.49 18.12
C ALA A 301 -11.58 14.47 19.21
N ALA A 302 -10.70 14.90 20.13
CA ALA A 302 -11.05 15.78 21.23
C ALA A 302 -11.58 17.15 20.76
N VAL A 303 -11.13 17.65 19.61
CA VAL A 303 -11.54 18.95 19.06
C VAL A 303 -12.54 18.85 17.91
N ALA A 304 -12.92 17.63 17.51
CA ALA A 304 -13.78 17.39 16.36
C ALA A 304 -15.15 18.06 16.48
N GLY A 305 -15.70 18.18 17.70
CA GLY A 305 -16.99 18.85 17.94
C GLY A 305 -17.00 20.34 17.61
N VAL A 306 -15.83 20.99 17.59
CA VAL A 306 -15.68 22.42 17.30
C VAL A 306 -15.13 22.66 15.90
N HIS A 307 -14.19 21.82 15.44
CA HIS A 307 -13.45 22.07 14.21
C HIS A 307 -13.90 21.22 13.02
N SER A 308 -14.66 20.14 13.23
CA SER A 308 -15.17 19.34 12.11
C SER A 308 -16.46 19.94 11.55
N ARG A 309 -16.56 19.99 10.23
CA ARG A 309 -17.81 20.31 9.51
C ARG A 309 -18.74 19.10 9.35
N LEU A 310 -18.30 17.91 9.77
CA LEU A 310 -19.12 16.71 9.68
C LEU A 310 -20.32 16.80 10.62
N PRO A 311 -21.50 16.31 10.21
CA PRO A 311 -22.63 16.18 11.12
C PRO A 311 -22.26 15.25 12.28
N ASP A 312 -22.88 15.44 13.44
CA ASP A 312 -22.82 14.42 14.49
C ASP A 312 -23.88 13.34 14.28
N LEU A 313 -23.77 12.27 15.05
CA LEU A 313 -24.66 11.11 15.03
C LEU A 313 -26.15 11.46 15.13
N THR A 314 -26.51 12.57 15.78
CA THR A 314 -27.91 12.99 15.96
C THR A 314 -28.44 13.84 14.81
N GLN A 315 -27.53 14.30 13.93
CA GLN A 315 -27.82 15.18 12.81
C GLN A 315 -27.97 14.45 11.47
N VAL A 316 -27.64 13.15 11.40
CA VAL A 316 -27.71 12.36 10.17
C VAL A 316 -29.02 11.59 10.04
N ASP A 317 -29.45 11.34 8.81
CA ASP A 317 -30.55 10.42 8.50
C ASP A 317 -29.98 9.04 8.15
N CYS A 318 -30.12 8.09 9.06
CA CYS A 318 -29.68 6.71 8.87
C CYS A 318 -30.78 5.76 8.33
N SER A 319 -31.94 6.29 7.92
CA SER A 319 -33.12 5.47 7.59
C SER A 319 -32.88 4.45 6.48
N GLU A 320 -32.15 4.83 5.42
CA GLU A 320 -31.82 3.94 4.31
C GLU A 320 -30.90 2.80 4.76
N VAL A 321 -29.76 3.13 5.38
CA VAL A 321 -28.79 2.13 5.87
C VAL A 321 -29.44 1.19 6.89
N LEU A 322 -30.27 1.74 7.78
CA LEU A 322 -31.00 0.98 8.78
C LEU A 322 -32.02 0.03 8.13
N ALA A 323 -32.80 0.49 7.15
CA ALA A 323 -33.80 -0.33 6.49
C ALA A 323 -33.15 -1.49 5.72
N GLU A 324 -32.07 -1.21 4.98
CA GLU A 324 -31.30 -2.24 4.28
C GLU A 324 -30.68 -3.25 5.26
N ALA A 325 -30.00 -2.78 6.31
CA ALA A 325 -29.39 -3.65 7.31
C ALA A 325 -30.42 -4.50 8.06
N THR A 326 -31.57 -3.91 8.42
CA THR A 326 -32.67 -4.62 9.10
C THR A 326 -33.21 -5.74 8.21
N ALA A 327 -33.45 -5.46 6.92
CA ALA A 327 -33.92 -6.48 5.99
C ALA A 327 -32.94 -7.66 5.83
N LEU A 328 -31.63 -7.39 5.82
CA LEU A 328 -30.61 -8.44 5.81
C LEU A 328 -30.63 -9.25 7.11
N VAL A 329 -30.63 -8.59 8.27
CA VAL A 329 -30.61 -9.27 9.58
C VAL A 329 -31.87 -10.11 9.77
N ASP A 330 -33.06 -9.57 9.51
CA ASP A 330 -34.33 -10.29 9.65
C ASP A 330 -34.39 -11.52 8.73
N ALA A 331 -33.95 -11.37 7.48
CA ALA A 331 -33.94 -12.48 6.54
C ALA A 331 -32.98 -13.61 6.95
N VAL A 332 -31.83 -13.26 7.54
CA VAL A 332 -30.88 -14.26 8.07
C VAL A 332 -31.47 -14.95 9.30
N LEU A 333 -31.95 -14.19 10.28
CA LEU A 333 -32.50 -14.74 11.52
C LEU A 333 -33.77 -15.58 11.29
N ALA A 334 -34.50 -15.35 10.18
CA ALA A 334 -35.64 -16.18 9.79
C ALA A 334 -35.25 -17.59 9.29
N LEU A 335 -33.98 -17.84 8.96
CA LEU A 335 -33.52 -19.15 8.47
C LEU A 335 -33.37 -20.18 9.59
N SER A 336 -32.94 -19.76 10.78
CA SER A 336 -32.64 -20.65 11.90
C SER A 336 -32.51 -19.89 13.22
N ASP A 337 -32.93 -20.52 14.32
CA ASP A 337 -32.69 -20.03 15.68
C ASP A 337 -31.19 -20.10 16.09
N ASP A 338 -30.38 -20.93 15.41
CA ASP A 338 -28.93 -20.93 15.56
C ASP A 338 -28.31 -19.93 14.58
N VAL A 339 -27.79 -18.80 15.09
CA VAL A 339 -27.27 -17.70 14.27
C VAL A 339 -26.10 -18.17 13.39
N GLY A 340 -25.30 -19.12 13.87
CA GLY A 340 -24.21 -19.72 13.07
C GLY A 340 -24.72 -20.48 11.85
N THR A 341 -25.75 -21.30 12.05
CA THR A 341 -26.47 -22.02 10.98
C THR A 341 -27.15 -21.06 10.02
N ALA A 342 -27.85 -20.06 10.54
CA ALA A 342 -28.46 -19.00 9.75
C ALA A 342 -27.45 -18.26 8.86
N LEU A 343 -26.29 -17.87 9.40
CA LEU A 343 -25.21 -17.24 8.64
C LEU A 343 -24.70 -18.14 7.50
N ARG A 344 -24.39 -19.41 7.79
CA ARG A 344 -23.96 -20.38 6.78
C ARG A 344 -25.01 -20.50 5.65
N ASP A 345 -26.26 -20.67 6.02
CA ASP A 345 -27.34 -20.93 5.07
C ASP A 345 -27.64 -19.68 4.23
N ALA A 346 -27.59 -18.49 4.84
CA ALA A 346 -27.78 -17.22 4.14
C ALA A 346 -26.77 -17.01 3.00
N PHE A 347 -25.49 -17.34 3.21
CA PHE A 347 -24.48 -17.31 2.15
C PHE A 347 -24.73 -18.38 1.08
N ALA A 348 -25.11 -19.61 1.49
CA ALA A 348 -25.38 -20.70 0.57
C ALA A 348 -26.55 -20.41 -0.38
N VAL A 349 -27.59 -19.71 0.08
CA VAL A 349 -28.76 -19.34 -0.74
C VAL A 349 -28.68 -17.94 -1.36
N GLY A 350 -27.65 -17.15 -1.03
CA GLY A 350 -27.42 -15.82 -1.59
C GLY A 350 -28.24 -14.69 -0.95
N LEU A 351 -28.72 -14.88 0.28
CA LEU A 351 -29.31 -13.81 1.11
C LEU A 351 -28.24 -12.87 1.68
N LEU A 352 -27.01 -13.36 1.83
CA LEU A 352 -25.80 -12.57 2.06
C LEU A 352 -24.79 -12.87 0.95
N ASP A 353 -24.16 -11.82 0.41
CA ASP A 353 -23.13 -11.95 -0.62
C ASP A 353 -22.22 -10.71 -0.58
N VAL A 354 -20.93 -10.94 -0.29
CA VAL A 354 -19.93 -9.89 -0.12
C VAL A 354 -19.35 -9.49 -1.49
N PRO A 355 -19.50 -8.23 -1.92
CA PRO A 355 -18.98 -7.76 -3.20
C PRO A 355 -17.48 -8.04 -3.35
N TYR A 356 -17.08 -8.58 -4.50
CA TYR A 356 -15.68 -8.90 -4.85
C TYR A 356 -14.97 -9.94 -3.98
N CYS A 357 -15.69 -10.59 -3.05
CA CYS A 357 -15.13 -11.68 -2.26
C CYS A 357 -14.89 -12.91 -3.14
N LEU A 358 -13.66 -13.46 -3.07
CA LEU A 358 -13.23 -14.61 -3.86
C LEU A 358 -13.43 -15.95 -3.14
N HIS A 359 -13.99 -15.93 -1.93
CA HIS A 359 -14.24 -17.14 -1.17
C HIS A 359 -15.25 -18.04 -1.89
N ARG A 360 -15.01 -19.36 -1.90
CA ARG A 360 -15.86 -20.31 -2.63
C ARG A 360 -17.31 -20.36 -2.14
N ASP A 361 -17.53 -20.08 -0.85
CA ASP A 361 -18.85 -20.08 -0.22
C ASP A 361 -19.55 -18.71 -0.36
N ASN A 362 -18.93 -17.75 -1.07
CA ASN A 362 -19.53 -16.49 -1.45
C ASN A 362 -19.99 -16.56 -2.91
N LEU A 363 -21.27 -16.34 -3.20
CA LEU A 363 -21.81 -16.52 -4.56
C LEU A 363 -21.25 -15.51 -5.58
N GLY A 364 -20.80 -14.34 -5.13
CA GLY A 364 -20.10 -13.37 -5.99
C GLY A 364 -21.01 -12.72 -7.04
N ARG A 365 -22.32 -12.65 -6.77
CA ARG A 365 -23.35 -12.03 -7.61
C ARG A 365 -23.50 -10.53 -7.32
N THR A 366 -23.10 -10.06 -6.14
CA THR A 366 -23.22 -8.65 -5.77
C THR A 366 -22.08 -7.78 -6.30
N ARG A 367 -22.38 -6.53 -6.63
CA ARG A 367 -21.42 -5.51 -7.07
C ARG A 367 -21.76 -4.17 -6.44
N THR A 368 -20.74 -3.35 -6.22
CA THR A 368 -20.90 -1.99 -5.70
C THR A 368 -20.34 -0.97 -6.67
N LEU A 369 -20.75 0.27 -6.47
CA LEU A 369 -20.16 1.41 -7.15
C LEU A 369 -20.00 2.58 -6.19
N ILE A 370 -19.01 3.43 -6.46
CA ILE A 370 -18.89 4.73 -5.82
C ILE A 370 -19.64 5.73 -6.70
N GLU A 371 -20.64 6.38 -6.14
CA GLU A 371 -21.43 7.41 -6.83
C GLU A 371 -20.60 8.70 -7.01
N PRO A 372 -21.00 9.61 -7.91
CA PRO A 372 -20.27 10.89 -8.11
C PRO A 372 -20.05 11.73 -6.85
N GLY A 373 -20.85 11.52 -5.79
CA GLY A 373 -20.70 12.16 -4.49
C GLY A 373 -19.84 11.39 -3.47
N GLY A 374 -19.15 10.32 -3.87
CA GLY A 374 -18.29 9.51 -2.99
C GLY A 374 -19.03 8.45 -2.19
N ARG A 375 -20.37 8.46 -2.16
CA ARG A 375 -21.18 7.46 -1.46
C ARG A 375 -21.08 6.09 -2.13
N LEU A 376 -21.01 5.05 -1.32
CA LEU A 376 -20.97 3.68 -1.80
C LEU A 376 -22.40 3.14 -1.94
N ALA A 377 -22.73 2.63 -3.13
CA ALA A 377 -24.05 2.12 -3.47
C ALA A 377 -23.99 0.71 -4.09
N TRP A 378 -25.13 0.04 -4.10
CA TRP A 378 -25.29 -1.25 -4.77
C TRP A 378 -25.42 -1.08 -6.30
N ALA A 379 -24.50 -1.67 -7.04
CA ALA A 379 -24.58 -1.76 -8.51
C ALA A 379 -25.37 -3.00 -8.95
N ASP A 380 -25.14 -4.12 -8.25
CA ASP A 380 -25.91 -5.36 -8.38
C ASP A 380 -26.11 -5.94 -6.98
N ARG A 381 -27.35 -6.31 -6.66
CA ARG A 381 -27.76 -6.81 -5.35
C ARG A 381 -27.83 -8.34 -5.31
N GLY A 382 -27.65 -9.02 -6.45
CA GLY A 382 -27.79 -10.46 -6.53
C GLY A 382 -29.15 -10.93 -5.99
N GLY A 383 -29.13 -11.90 -5.07
CA GLY A 383 -30.32 -12.43 -4.40
C GLY A 383 -30.66 -11.74 -3.06
N MET A 384 -29.93 -10.70 -2.67
CA MET A 384 -30.08 -10.12 -1.33
C MET A 384 -31.43 -9.39 -1.17
N PRO A 385 -32.12 -9.55 -0.02
CA PRO A 385 -33.47 -9.05 0.22
C PRO A 385 -33.51 -7.56 0.56
N LEU A 386 -32.84 -6.72 -0.22
CA LEU A 386 -32.75 -5.28 0.04
C LEU A 386 -34.04 -4.56 -0.40
N PRO A 387 -34.56 -3.61 0.41
CA PRO A 387 -35.68 -2.75 0.02
C PRO A 387 -35.43 -2.05 -1.32
N PRO A 388 -36.46 -1.73 -2.11
CA PRO A 388 -36.29 -1.02 -3.38
C PRO A 388 -35.51 0.29 -3.17
N ALA A 389 -34.36 0.44 -3.84
CA ALA A 389 -33.60 1.69 -3.79
C ALA A 389 -34.36 2.83 -4.46
N VAL A 390 -34.19 4.05 -3.93
CA VAL A 390 -34.70 5.28 -4.55
C VAL A 390 -33.95 5.58 -5.86
N HIS A 391 -32.68 5.17 -5.98
CA HIS A 391 -31.87 5.35 -7.18
C HIS A 391 -31.31 4.02 -7.70
N ARG A 392 -31.64 3.69 -8.94
CA ARG A 392 -31.10 2.51 -9.65
C ARG A 392 -30.08 2.97 -10.67
N THR A 393 -28.82 2.62 -10.48
CA THR A 393 -27.81 2.76 -11.52
C THR A 393 -27.36 1.37 -11.94
N SER A 394 -27.93 0.83 -13.02
CA SER A 394 -27.48 -0.43 -13.60
C SER A 394 -26.20 -0.21 -14.41
N ILE A 395 -25.08 0.02 -13.72
CA ILE A 395 -23.76 0.11 -14.36
C ILE A 395 -23.09 -1.24 -14.24
N GLN A 396 -22.73 -1.83 -15.39
CA GLN A 396 -21.87 -2.99 -15.41
C GLN A 396 -20.45 -2.56 -14.96
N VAL A 397 -20.03 -3.07 -13.81
CA VAL A 397 -18.70 -2.76 -13.25
C VAL A 397 -17.65 -3.62 -13.95
N ALA A 398 -16.94 -3.03 -14.91
CA ALA A 398 -15.75 -3.64 -15.53
C ALA A 398 -14.53 -3.55 -14.60
N SER A 399 -13.49 -4.37 -14.85
CA SER A 399 -12.27 -4.40 -14.02
C SER A 399 -11.58 -3.03 -13.90
N GLN A 400 -11.62 -2.21 -14.95
CA GLN A 400 -11.11 -0.83 -14.92
C GLN A 400 -11.89 0.08 -13.96
N HIS A 401 -13.20 -0.13 -13.82
CA HIS A 401 -14.02 0.63 -12.89
C HIS A 401 -13.68 0.23 -11.46
N LEU A 402 -13.52 -1.08 -11.21
CA LEU A 402 -13.08 -1.59 -9.92
C LEU A 402 -11.72 -1.01 -9.50
N LEU A 403 -10.71 -1.02 -10.38
CA LEU A 403 -9.39 -0.45 -10.05
C LEU A 403 -9.45 1.04 -9.69
N ARG A 404 -10.29 1.83 -10.37
CA ARG A 404 -10.51 3.24 -10.02
C ARG A 404 -11.21 3.39 -8.68
N MET A 405 -12.22 2.58 -8.40
CA MET A 405 -12.93 2.62 -7.12
C MET A 405 -12.04 2.25 -5.95
N LEU A 406 -11.17 1.24 -6.12
CA LEU A 406 -10.20 0.83 -5.10
C LEU A 406 -9.24 1.98 -4.72
N ARG A 407 -8.88 2.85 -5.66
CA ARG A 407 -7.99 3.99 -5.42
C ARG A 407 -8.72 5.29 -5.05
N HIS A 408 -10.06 5.33 -5.13
CA HIS A 408 -10.84 6.56 -5.00
C HIS A 408 -10.46 7.39 -3.76
N THR A 409 -10.50 6.78 -2.57
CA THR A 409 -10.13 7.46 -1.33
C THR A 409 -8.63 7.79 -1.27
N ALA A 410 -7.74 6.92 -1.74
CA ALA A 410 -6.30 7.24 -1.79
C ALA A 410 -6.03 8.51 -2.62
N ASP A 411 -6.55 8.53 -3.84
CA ASP A 411 -6.34 9.60 -4.81
C ASP A 411 -7.05 10.90 -4.34
N GLU A 412 -8.24 10.82 -3.75
CA GLU A 412 -8.94 11.98 -3.18
C GLU A 412 -8.11 12.68 -2.11
N TYR A 413 -7.54 11.92 -1.17
CA TYR A 413 -6.77 12.50 -0.07
C TYR A 413 -5.37 12.96 -0.50
N ASP A 414 -4.73 12.26 -1.45
CA ASP A 414 -3.51 12.73 -2.09
C ASP A 414 -3.76 14.06 -2.83
N HIS A 415 -4.86 14.17 -3.60
CA HIS A 415 -5.23 15.42 -4.26
C HIS A 415 -5.62 16.53 -3.27
N ALA A 416 -6.33 16.19 -2.19
CA ALA A 416 -6.71 17.15 -1.15
C ALA A 416 -5.47 17.71 -0.44
N ALA A 417 -4.44 16.89 -0.21
CA ALA A 417 -3.17 17.34 0.33
C ALA A 417 -2.52 18.38 -0.59
N VAL A 418 -2.46 18.09 -1.90
CA VAL A 418 -1.96 19.02 -2.91
C VAL A 418 -2.79 20.30 -3.00
N ALA A 419 -4.11 20.22 -2.79
CA ALA A 419 -5.01 21.39 -2.84
C ALA A 419 -4.96 22.25 -1.57
N ALA A 420 -4.80 21.64 -0.40
CA ALA A 420 -4.59 22.34 0.87
C ALA A 420 -3.29 23.18 0.84
N ASP A 421 -2.25 22.65 0.19
CA ASP A 421 -1.01 23.39 -0.08
C ASP A 421 -1.21 24.58 -1.04
N ARG A 422 -2.26 24.59 -1.88
CA ARG A 422 -2.56 25.67 -2.83
C ARG A 422 -3.52 26.74 -2.31
N THR A 423 -4.36 26.43 -1.33
CA THR A 423 -5.44 27.33 -0.84
C THR A 423 -5.00 28.24 0.32
N THR A 424 -3.84 27.98 0.92
CA THR A 424 -3.24 28.82 1.96
C THR A 424 -2.42 29.96 1.33
N GLY A 425 -3.12 30.96 0.79
CA GLY A 425 -2.56 32.28 0.45
C GLY A 425 -2.36 33.17 1.70
N PRO A 426 -1.57 34.27 1.63
CA PRO A 426 -0.66 34.65 2.71
C PRO A 426 -1.24 35.70 3.66
N GLU A 427 -1.74 35.30 4.84
CA GLU A 427 -1.77 36.19 6.01
C GLU A 427 -1.42 35.41 7.29
N GLY A 428 -0.17 35.59 7.73
CA GLY A 428 0.16 35.68 9.16
C GLY A 428 0.20 34.40 10.01
N SER A 429 0.97 33.36 9.64
CA SER A 429 1.74 32.54 10.59
C SER A 429 2.55 31.45 9.85
N ARG A 430 3.83 31.74 9.58
CA ARG A 430 4.93 30.84 9.17
C ARG A 430 4.56 29.59 8.35
N THR A 431 4.40 29.81 7.05
CA THR A 431 4.57 28.82 5.99
C THR A 431 5.98 28.20 6.04
N VAL A 432 6.10 26.87 6.13
CA VAL A 432 7.26 26.20 5.52
C VAL A 432 6.94 26.13 4.03
N PRO A 433 7.75 26.73 3.16
CA PRO A 433 7.37 26.84 1.75
C PRO A 433 7.59 25.55 0.94
N ALA A 434 7.00 25.46 -0.25
CA ALA A 434 7.24 24.36 -1.20
C ALA A 434 8.74 24.22 -1.49
N GLU A 435 9.31 23.09 -1.09
CA GLU A 435 10.71 22.75 -1.22
C GLU A 435 11.06 22.50 -2.70
N GLN A 436 12.10 23.16 -3.21
CA GLN A 436 12.63 22.91 -4.56
C GLN A 436 13.77 21.90 -4.47
N ASP A 437 13.60 20.74 -5.12
CA ASP A 437 14.62 19.69 -5.16
C ASP A 437 15.48 19.81 -6.41
N PHE A 438 16.79 19.88 -6.21
CA PHE A 438 17.78 19.91 -7.29
C PHE A 438 18.76 18.74 -7.17
N VAL A 439 19.37 18.34 -8.29
CA VAL A 439 20.48 17.40 -8.31
C VAL A 439 21.64 17.99 -9.11
N LEU A 440 22.79 18.11 -8.45
CA LEU A 440 24.07 18.40 -9.07
C LEU A 440 24.82 17.09 -9.32
N THR A 441 25.16 16.82 -10.57
CA THR A 441 26.14 15.79 -10.94
C THR A 441 27.40 16.45 -11.47
N LEU A 442 28.57 15.93 -11.10
CA LEU A 442 29.84 16.44 -11.61
C LEU A 442 30.88 15.33 -11.76
N THR A 443 31.79 15.56 -12.69
CA THR A 443 33.01 14.79 -12.92
C THR A 443 34.19 15.76 -13.10
N CYS A 444 35.29 15.52 -12.41
CA CYS A 444 36.51 16.34 -12.56
C CYS A 444 37.76 15.58 -12.08
N PRO A 445 38.96 16.03 -12.45
CA PRO A 445 40.19 15.49 -11.88
C PRO A 445 40.17 15.59 -10.34
N ASP A 446 40.56 14.52 -9.65
CA ASP A 446 40.51 14.48 -8.18
C ASP A 446 41.55 15.45 -7.57
N ARG A 447 41.05 16.46 -6.86
CA ARG A 447 41.84 17.54 -6.25
C ARG A 447 41.31 17.84 -4.85
N ARG A 448 42.20 18.34 -3.99
CA ARG A 448 41.80 18.79 -2.65
C ARG A 448 40.78 19.92 -2.74
N ALA A 449 39.90 19.98 -1.75
CA ALA A 449 38.88 21.01 -1.55
C ALA A 449 37.69 21.01 -2.52
N ILE A 450 37.55 20.03 -3.44
CA ILE A 450 36.36 19.93 -4.30
C ILE A 450 35.08 19.84 -3.46
N ALA A 451 35.00 18.86 -2.54
CA ALA A 451 33.83 18.69 -1.69
C ALA A 451 33.54 19.94 -0.86
N ARG A 452 34.56 20.56 -0.25
CA ARG A 452 34.42 21.78 0.55
C ARG A 452 33.78 22.89 -0.27
N ASP A 453 34.28 23.16 -1.47
CA ASP A 453 33.83 24.29 -2.28
C ASP A 453 32.47 24.05 -2.93
N VAL A 454 32.18 22.81 -3.30
CA VAL A 454 30.82 22.42 -3.71
C VAL A 454 29.85 22.62 -2.55
N THR A 455 30.14 22.08 -1.36
CA THR A 455 29.25 22.27 -0.19
C THR A 455 29.18 23.72 0.28
N GLY A 456 30.27 24.48 0.12
CA GLY A 456 30.34 25.90 0.47
C GLY A 456 29.42 26.72 -0.43
N PHE A 457 29.48 26.50 -1.75
CA PHE A 457 28.53 27.08 -2.69
C PHE A 457 27.07 26.73 -2.32
N LEU A 458 26.78 25.46 -2.04
CA LEU A 458 25.42 25.04 -1.66
C LEU A 458 24.93 25.75 -0.39
N ALA A 459 25.82 25.93 0.59
CA ALA A 459 25.50 26.68 1.81
C ALA A 459 25.25 28.17 1.54
N GLU A 460 26.03 28.81 0.65
CA GLU A 460 25.82 30.21 0.23
C GLU A 460 24.46 30.39 -0.45
N GLN A 461 24.02 29.39 -1.22
CA GLN A 461 22.71 29.35 -1.85
C GLN A 461 21.57 28.95 -0.92
N GLN A 462 21.84 28.72 0.37
CA GLN A 462 20.86 28.28 1.37
C GLN A 462 20.17 26.95 0.97
N LEU A 463 20.92 26.06 0.32
CA LEU A 463 20.44 24.73 -0.09
C LEU A 463 20.89 23.67 0.93
N SER A 464 19.94 22.86 1.39
CA SER A 464 20.18 21.73 2.28
C SER A 464 20.47 20.46 1.49
N ILE A 465 21.53 19.73 1.84
CA ILE A 465 21.89 18.47 1.18
C ILE A 465 21.00 17.34 1.71
N VAL A 466 20.28 16.66 0.81
CA VAL A 466 19.41 15.52 1.11
C VAL A 466 20.16 14.19 0.95
N ASP A 467 20.92 14.05 -0.13
CA ASP A 467 21.76 12.88 -0.42
C ASP A 467 23.04 13.36 -1.09
N SER A 468 24.19 12.82 -0.69
CA SER A 468 25.48 13.13 -1.28
C SER A 468 26.29 11.87 -1.43
N ARG A 469 26.67 11.58 -2.68
CA ARG A 469 27.46 10.41 -3.05
C ARG A 469 28.67 10.88 -3.84
N GLN A 470 29.82 10.30 -3.54
CA GLN A 470 31.05 10.54 -4.28
C GLN A 470 31.81 9.24 -4.50
N PHE A 471 32.51 9.17 -5.61
CA PHE A 471 33.38 8.06 -5.97
C PHE A 471 34.64 8.64 -6.61
N ALA A 472 35.80 8.33 -6.06
CA ALA A 472 37.08 8.67 -6.65
C ALA A 472 37.67 7.40 -7.30
N ASP A 473 37.82 7.42 -8.63
CA ASP A 473 38.51 6.37 -9.33
C ASP A 473 40.00 6.67 -9.35
N VAL A 474 40.75 5.92 -8.55
CA VAL A 474 42.21 6.04 -8.42
C VAL A 474 42.92 5.73 -9.74
N THR A 475 42.27 4.98 -10.64
CA THR A 475 42.87 4.55 -11.92
C THR A 475 42.82 5.64 -12.97
N SER A 476 41.68 6.33 -13.08
CA SER A 476 41.48 7.44 -14.02
C SER A 476 41.82 8.81 -13.42
N GLU A 477 42.13 8.86 -12.11
CA GLU A 477 42.35 10.07 -11.32
C GLU A 477 41.15 11.05 -11.40
N GLN A 478 39.94 10.50 -11.57
CA GLN A 478 38.69 11.25 -11.67
C GLN A 478 37.87 11.12 -10.39
N LEU A 479 37.21 12.22 -10.02
CA LEU A 479 36.18 12.28 -8.99
C LEU A 479 34.81 12.42 -9.65
N PHE A 480 33.88 11.57 -9.23
CA PHE A 480 32.46 11.61 -9.57
C PHE A 480 31.67 11.99 -8.33
N MET A 481 30.72 12.89 -8.46
CA MET A 481 29.86 13.30 -7.34
C MET A 481 28.44 13.55 -7.80
N ARG A 482 27.47 13.11 -6.99
CA ARG A 482 26.05 13.43 -7.08
C ARG A 482 25.60 14.02 -5.75
N VAL A 483 25.04 15.20 -5.80
CA VAL A 483 24.47 15.87 -4.62
C VAL A 483 23.02 16.23 -4.92
N GLN A 484 22.10 15.58 -4.22
CA GLN A 484 20.71 16.00 -4.17
C GLN A 484 20.56 17.03 -3.06
N MET A 485 19.96 18.15 -3.41
CA MET A 485 19.83 19.31 -2.55
C MET A 485 18.39 19.83 -2.59
N ARG A 486 18.02 20.57 -1.55
CA ARG A 486 16.68 21.04 -1.30
C ARG A 486 16.72 22.48 -0.83
N GLY A 487 16.00 23.36 -1.51
CA GLY A 487 15.90 24.77 -1.16
C GLY A 487 14.55 25.12 -0.52
N GLU A 488 14.57 26.05 0.42
CA GLU A 488 13.37 26.73 0.93
C GLU A 488 12.82 27.71 -0.14
N CYS A 489 11.53 28.09 -0.12
CA CYS A 489 11.01 28.97 -1.19
C CYS A 489 11.75 30.30 -1.26
N GLY A 490 11.98 30.73 -2.51
CA GLY A 490 12.66 31.97 -2.83
C GLY A 490 14.14 31.78 -3.19
N VAL A 491 14.65 30.54 -3.20
CA VAL A 491 15.96 30.27 -3.82
C VAL A 491 15.97 30.67 -5.30
N ALA A 492 17.15 31.08 -5.74
CA ALA A 492 17.51 31.26 -7.13
C ALA A 492 17.01 30.07 -7.98
N GLY A 493 16.33 30.34 -9.09
CA GLY A 493 15.91 29.29 -10.02
C GLY A 493 17.12 28.54 -10.60
N VAL A 494 16.90 27.35 -11.15
CA VAL A 494 17.99 26.47 -11.64
C VAL A 494 18.98 27.17 -12.57
N GLU A 495 18.52 28.09 -13.43
CA GLU A 495 19.41 28.85 -14.33
C GLU A 495 20.32 29.85 -13.60
N GLN A 496 19.85 30.43 -12.50
CA GLN A 496 20.65 31.31 -11.69
C GLN A 496 21.66 30.51 -10.87
N LEU A 497 21.24 29.41 -10.24
CA LEU A 497 22.15 28.48 -9.56
C LEU A 497 23.25 27.97 -10.50
N ARG A 498 22.92 27.72 -11.77
CA ARG A 498 23.92 27.33 -12.78
C ARG A 498 24.97 28.43 -13.00
N LYS A 499 24.54 29.67 -13.23
CA LYS A 499 25.46 30.81 -13.42
C LYS A 499 26.35 31.04 -12.22
N GLU A 500 25.80 30.87 -11.02
CA GLU A 500 26.54 31.10 -9.77
C GLU A 500 27.49 29.93 -9.43
N PHE A 501 27.22 28.71 -9.91
CA PHE A 501 28.12 27.56 -9.75
C PHE A 501 29.26 27.53 -10.77
N GLU A 502 29.10 28.17 -11.92
CA GLU A 502 30.07 28.17 -13.03
C GLU A 502 31.52 28.53 -12.60
N PRO A 503 31.77 29.54 -11.73
CA PRO A 503 33.12 29.83 -11.25
C PRO A 503 33.76 28.68 -10.43
N VAL A 504 32.96 27.93 -9.68
CA VAL A 504 33.43 26.75 -8.93
C VAL A 504 33.78 25.64 -9.91
N ALA A 505 32.91 25.40 -10.90
CA ALA A 505 33.14 24.41 -11.94
C ALA A 505 34.41 24.67 -12.74
N ASP A 506 34.61 25.91 -13.21
CA ASP A 506 35.77 26.32 -14.00
C ASP A 506 37.08 26.12 -13.25
N ARG A 507 37.10 26.45 -11.94
CA ARG A 507 38.29 26.33 -11.11
C ARG A 507 38.83 24.89 -11.04
N PHE A 508 37.92 23.92 -11.05
CA PHE A 508 38.26 22.50 -10.94
C PHE A 508 38.21 21.76 -12.28
N GLY A 509 37.82 22.43 -13.37
CA GLY A 509 37.63 21.80 -14.67
C GLY A 509 36.52 20.76 -14.65
N MET A 510 35.38 21.07 -14.03
CA MET A 510 34.26 20.15 -13.88
C MET A 510 33.46 20.03 -15.17
N ARG A 511 33.12 18.79 -15.55
CA ARG A 511 31.95 18.51 -16.38
C ARG A 511 30.78 18.25 -15.45
N TRP A 512 29.78 19.11 -15.46
CA TRP A 512 28.71 19.10 -14.48
C TRP A 512 27.34 19.39 -15.10
N GLN A 513 26.30 19.00 -14.39
CA GLN A 513 24.92 19.34 -14.72
C GLN A 513 24.15 19.59 -13.43
N LEU A 514 23.30 20.62 -13.44
CA LEU A 514 22.36 20.90 -12.36
C LEU A 514 20.94 20.76 -12.89
N HIS A 515 20.17 19.87 -12.26
CA HIS A 515 18.82 19.50 -12.66
C HIS A 515 17.81 19.93 -11.61
N ASP A 516 16.69 20.48 -12.05
CA ASP A 516 15.51 20.71 -11.23
C ASP A 516 14.63 19.45 -11.28
N LEU A 517 14.45 18.78 -10.14
CA LEU A 517 13.63 17.57 -10.05
C LEU A 517 12.13 17.85 -10.01
N THR A 518 11.70 19.11 -9.93
CA THR A 518 10.29 19.48 -10.08
C THR A 518 9.84 19.41 -11.55
N VAL A 519 10.79 19.43 -12.49
CA VAL A 519 10.52 19.20 -13.91
C VAL A 519 10.55 17.68 -14.18
N PRO A 520 9.44 17.08 -14.64
CA PRO A 520 9.38 15.65 -14.88
C PRO A 520 10.32 15.24 -16.03
N HIS A 521 11.04 14.14 -15.86
CA HIS A 521 11.91 13.58 -16.90
C HIS A 521 11.06 12.92 -17.99
N ARG A 522 11.13 13.43 -19.23
CA ARG A 522 10.31 12.96 -20.34
C ARG A 522 11.03 11.89 -21.16
N ALA A 523 10.45 10.70 -21.26
CA ALA A 523 11.04 9.60 -22.02
C ALA A 523 10.11 9.07 -23.10
N ILE A 524 10.55 9.13 -24.37
CA ILE A 524 9.86 8.43 -25.47
C ILE A 524 10.24 6.95 -25.40
N ILE A 525 9.24 6.08 -25.51
CA ILE A 525 9.46 4.63 -25.53
C ILE A 525 9.30 4.11 -26.96
N MET A 526 10.33 3.46 -27.48
CA MET A 526 10.30 2.78 -28.78
C MET A 526 10.11 1.27 -28.60
N VAL A 527 9.26 0.67 -29.41
CA VAL A 527 8.92 -0.76 -29.33
C VAL A 527 8.76 -1.37 -30.73
N SER A 528 8.98 -2.68 -30.86
CA SER A 528 8.53 -3.43 -32.04
C SER A 528 7.28 -4.25 -31.70
N ARG A 529 7.32 -5.58 -31.81
CA ARG A 529 6.14 -6.45 -31.56
C ARG A 529 6.06 -7.01 -30.13
N HIS A 530 7.16 -6.99 -29.39
CA HIS A 530 7.24 -7.63 -28.07
C HIS A 530 6.93 -6.63 -26.96
N GLY A 531 5.72 -6.72 -26.39
CA GLY A 531 5.20 -5.72 -25.46
C GLY A 531 5.59 -5.86 -23.98
N HIS A 532 6.34 -6.89 -23.56
CA HIS A 532 6.57 -7.16 -22.12
C HIS A 532 7.31 -6.00 -21.41
N CYS A 533 8.41 -5.49 -21.99
CA CYS A 533 9.15 -4.36 -21.44
C CYS A 533 8.33 -3.06 -21.47
N LEU A 534 7.60 -2.81 -22.57
CA LEU A 534 6.72 -1.64 -22.69
C LEU A 534 5.64 -1.65 -21.60
N ASN A 535 4.97 -2.79 -21.42
CA ASN A 535 3.92 -2.96 -20.43
C ASN A 535 4.45 -2.74 -19.01
N ASP A 536 5.62 -3.30 -18.67
CA ASP A 536 6.23 -3.11 -17.35
C ASP A 536 6.59 -1.63 -17.09
N LEU A 537 7.23 -0.94 -18.04
CA LEU A 537 7.55 0.49 -17.89
C LEU A 537 6.29 1.34 -17.73
N LEU A 538 5.30 1.19 -18.62
CA LEU A 538 4.05 1.97 -18.55
C LEU A 538 3.24 1.67 -17.28
N PHE A 539 3.27 0.42 -16.81
CA PHE A 539 2.67 0.05 -15.53
C PHE A 539 3.37 0.76 -14.37
N ARG A 540 4.70 0.77 -14.34
CA ARG A 540 5.49 1.42 -13.28
C ARG A 540 5.30 2.93 -13.27
N VAL A 541 5.27 3.58 -14.44
CA VAL A 541 4.96 5.01 -14.58
C VAL A 541 3.61 5.32 -13.97
N ARG A 542 2.56 4.61 -14.37
CA ARG A 542 1.20 4.82 -13.83
C ARG A 542 1.09 4.53 -12.33
N SER A 543 1.90 3.61 -11.81
CA SER A 543 1.94 3.30 -10.37
C SER A 543 2.77 4.30 -9.54
N GLY A 544 3.49 5.24 -10.19
CA GLY A 544 4.44 6.15 -9.53
C GLY A 544 5.78 5.52 -9.16
N ALA A 545 6.01 4.24 -9.48
CA ALA A 545 7.25 3.52 -9.16
C ALA A 545 8.44 3.92 -10.07
N LEU A 546 8.16 4.49 -11.23
CA LEU A 546 9.16 4.99 -12.19
C LEU A 546 8.92 6.50 -12.44
N PRO A 547 9.86 7.39 -12.03
CA PRO A 547 9.65 8.84 -12.03
C PRO A 547 9.94 9.45 -13.42
N ILE A 548 9.19 9.02 -14.43
CA ILE A 548 9.26 9.58 -15.79
C ILE A 548 7.86 9.93 -16.29
N GLU A 549 7.78 10.91 -17.18
CA GLU A 549 6.63 11.16 -18.03
C GLU A 549 6.86 10.46 -19.38
N VAL A 550 5.85 9.74 -19.90
CA VAL A 550 5.94 9.09 -21.21
C VAL A 550 5.04 9.85 -22.19
N PRO A 551 5.57 10.83 -22.94
CA PRO A 551 4.76 11.66 -23.82
C PRO A 551 4.34 10.92 -25.11
N ALA A 552 5.06 9.87 -25.50
CA ALA A 552 4.77 9.08 -26.69
C ALA A 552 5.38 7.67 -26.65
N VAL A 553 4.66 6.73 -27.26
CA VAL A 553 5.19 5.43 -27.68
C VAL A 553 5.34 5.45 -29.20
N VAL A 554 6.53 5.10 -29.69
CA VAL A 554 6.83 4.99 -31.12
C VAL A 554 7.06 3.53 -31.48
N SER A 555 6.45 3.06 -32.56
CA SER A 555 6.62 1.68 -33.01
C SER A 555 6.74 1.58 -34.51
N ASN A 556 7.52 0.61 -34.98
CA ASN A 556 7.57 0.26 -36.40
C ASN A 556 6.41 -0.67 -36.84
N HIS A 557 5.56 -1.09 -35.88
CA HIS A 557 4.40 -1.96 -36.09
C HIS A 557 3.17 -1.47 -35.31
N PRO A 558 1.94 -1.72 -35.79
CA PRO A 558 0.72 -1.29 -35.11
C PRO A 558 0.33 -2.17 -33.90
N ASP A 559 0.97 -3.32 -33.72
CA ASP A 559 0.58 -4.41 -32.80
C ASP A 559 0.32 -3.97 -31.34
N LEU A 560 0.98 -2.91 -30.87
CA LEU A 560 0.93 -2.46 -29.46
C LEU A 560 0.19 -1.13 -29.28
N ALA A 561 -0.52 -0.64 -30.31
CA ALA A 561 -1.27 0.62 -30.24
C ALA A 561 -2.35 0.61 -29.14
N ASP A 562 -3.08 -0.49 -28.99
CA ASP A 562 -4.12 -0.62 -27.97
C ASP A 562 -3.54 -0.62 -26.55
N MET A 563 -2.33 -1.18 -26.36
CA MET A 563 -1.62 -1.14 -25.07
C MET A 563 -1.24 0.28 -24.69
N ALA A 564 -0.64 1.05 -25.62
CA ALA A 564 -0.30 2.46 -25.36
C ALA A 564 -1.56 3.30 -25.07
N ARG A 565 -2.63 3.09 -25.85
CA ARG A 565 -3.93 3.74 -25.64
C ARG A 565 -4.52 3.43 -24.27
N TRP A 566 -4.41 2.19 -23.78
CA TRP A 566 -4.86 1.80 -22.45
C TRP A 566 -4.16 2.56 -21.33
N HIS A 567 -2.89 2.93 -21.54
CA HIS A 567 -2.13 3.78 -20.61
C HIS A 567 -2.33 5.28 -20.84
N GLY A 568 -3.17 5.69 -21.79
CA GLY A 568 -3.41 7.09 -22.13
C GLY A 568 -2.24 7.77 -22.84
N VAL A 569 -1.31 7.00 -23.41
CA VAL A 569 -0.10 7.52 -24.06
C VAL A 569 -0.31 7.57 -25.58
N PRO A 570 0.00 8.70 -26.26
CA PRO A 570 0.00 8.79 -27.71
C PRO A 570 0.87 7.70 -28.36
N PHE A 571 0.33 7.04 -29.40
CA PHE A 571 1.04 6.00 -30.15
C PHE A 571 1.30 6.46 -31.58
N HIS A 572 2.57 6.47 -31.97
CA HIS A 572 3.02 6.85 -33.32
C HIS A 572 3.55 5.62 -34.05
N HIS A 573 2.91 5.28 -35.17
CA HIS A 573 3.33 4.17 -36.02
C HIS A 573 4.20 4.70 -37.16
N ILE A 574 5.51 4.45 -37.08
CA ILE A 574 6.50 4.86 -38.08
C ILE A 574 7.03 3.60 -38.79
N PRO A 575 6.43 3.17 -39.91
CA PRO A 575 6.86 1.97 -40.62
C PRO A 575 8.26 2.15 -41.24
N VAL A 576 9.16 1.22 -40.95
CA VAL A 576 10.52 1.20 -41.51
C VAL A 576 10.62 0.09 -42.55
N THR A 577 10.83 0.45 -43.81
CA THR A 577 11.24 -0.44 -44.90
C THR A 577 12.66 -0.07 -45.35
N GLY A 578 13.29 -0.90 -46.20
CA GLY A 578 14.68 -0.67 -46.63
C GLY A 578 14.93 0.71 -47.27
N ASP A 579 13.91 1.30 -47.90
CA ASP A 579 14.02 2.60 -48.58
C ASP A 579 13.54 3.79 -47.72
N THR A 580 12.85 3.54 -46.59
CA THR A 580 12.24 4.61 -45.77
C THR A 580 13.01 4.94 -44.50
N GLU A 581 14.11 4.25 -44.21
CA GLU A 581 14.89 4.39 -42.98
C GLU A 581 15.31 5.85 -42.68
N PRO A 582 15.83 6.64 -43.65
CA PRO A 582 16.18 8.04 -43.38
C PRO A 582 14.97 8.92 -43.03
N SER A 583 13.82 8.67 -43.65
CA SER A 583 12.58 9.43 -43.39
C SER A 583 11.96 9.06 -42.05
N ALA A 584 12.06 7.80 -41.64
CA ALA A 584 11.57 7.33 -40.34
C ALA A 584 12.38 7.92 -39.18
N GLU A 585 13.70 8.03 -39.32
CA GLU A 585 14.54 8.67 -38.31
C GLU A 585 14.34 10.20 -38.25
N ALA A 586 14.04 10.84 -39.39
CA ALA A 586 13.66 12.24 -39.42
C ALA A 586 12.35 12.48 -38.65
N GLU A 587 11.33 11.65 -38.88
CA GLU A 587 10.05 11.73 -38.16
C GLU A 587 10.22 11.45 -36.65
N LEU A 588 11.02 10.44 -36.26
CA LEU A 588 11.36 10.21 -34.86
C LEU A 588 12.03 11.44 -34.23
N THR A 589 12.92 12.09 -34.97
CA THR A 589 13.60 13.30 -34.51
C THR A 589 12.63 14.44 -34.28
N GLU A 590 11.66 14.64 -35.17
CA GLU A 590 10.58 15.62 -35.00
C GLU A 590 9.73 15.32 -33.76
N LEU A 591 9.42 14.05 -33.48
CA LEU A 591 8.68 13.66 -32.27
C LEU A 591 9.48 13.93 -30.99
N ILE A 592 10.79 13.66 -31.00
CA ILE A 592 11.68 13.95 -29.85
C ILE A 592 11.67 15.44 -29.54
N GLU A 593 11.73 16.30 -30.56
CA GLU A 593 11.65 17.75 -30.41
C GLU A 593 10.26 18.21 -29.97
N LEU A 594 9.20 17.73 -30.63
CA LEU A 594 7.80 18.06 -30.36
C LEU A 594 7.43 17.79 -28.90
N TYR A 595 7.84 16.64 -28.37
CA TYR A 595 7.55 16.25 -26.99
C TYR A 595 8.60 16.74 -25.99
N SER A 596 9.67 17.38 -26.46
CA SER A 596 10.82 17.78 -25.63
C SER A 596 11.33 16.61 -24.79
N ALA A 597 11.56 15.46 -25.45
CA ALA A 597 11.97 14.24 -24.76
C ALA A 597 13.44 14.32 -24.31
N ASP A 598 13.67 14.07 -23.04
CA ASP A 598 15.01 13.99 -22.45
C ASP A 598 15.73 12.70 -22.84
N THR A 599 14.98 11.61 -22.96
CA THR A 599 15.51 10.25 -23.18
C THR A 599 14.66 9.47 -24.17
N VAL A 600 15.28 8.57 -24.91
CA VAL A 600 14.62 7.57 -25.75
C VAL A 600 14.96 6.18 -25.19
N VAL A 601 13.93 5.37 -24.96
CA VAL A 601 14.05 4.03 -24.36
C VAL A 601 13.63 2.98 -25.37
N LEU A 602 14.57 2.11 -25.76
CA LEU A 602 14.33 1.00 -26.69
C LEU A 602 13.86 -0.24 -25.93
N THR A 603 12.54 -0.47 -25.92
CA THR A 603 11.91 -1.66 -25.36
C THR A 603 11.85 -2.77 -26.42
N ARG A 604 12.99 -3.42 -26.68
CA ARG A 604 13.06 -4.48 -27.72
C ARG A 604 12.64 -3.98 -29.10
N TYR A 605 13.11 -2.78 -29.44
CA TYR A 605 13.05 -2.25 -30.79
C TYR A 605 14.06 -2.99 -31.67
N MET A 606 13.58 -3.78 -32.63
CA MET A 606 14.39 -4.76 -33.37
C MET A 606 14.97 -4.19 -34.68
N ARG A 607 15.29 -2.90 -34.70
CA ARG A 607 15.95 -2.22 -35.83
C ARG A 607 17.26 -1.59 -35.35
N ILE A 608 18.23 -1.56 -36.26
CA ILE A 608 19.47 -0.82 -36.06
C ILE A 608 19.16 0.65 -36.32
N LEU A 609 19.65 1.53 -35.45
CA LEU A 609 19.56 2.98 -35.62
C LEU A 609 20.84 3.47 -36.31
N SER A 610 20.72 4.52 -37.11
CA SER A 610 21.86 5.09 -37.82
C SER A 610 22.93 5.63 -36.86
N PRO A 611 24.22 5.62 -37.24
CA PRO A 611 25.27 6.25 -36.47
C PRO A 611 24.99 7.73 -36.17
N GLN A 612 24.33 8.44 -37.08
CA GLN A 612 23.98 9.85 -36.94
C GLN A 612 22.98 10.08 -35.82
N LEU A 613 21.92 9.25 -35.74
CA LEU A 613 20.92 9.32 -34.67
C LEU A 613 21.51 8.92 -33.32
N CYS A 614 22.33 7.86 -33.29
CA CYS A 614 23.04 7.43 -32.08
C CYS A 614 23.95 8.54 -31.52
N ALA A 615 24.71 9.23 -32.39
CA ALA A 615 25.55 10.36 -31.97
C ALA A 615 24.72 11.54 -31.44
N ARG A 616 23.58 11.84 -32.07
CA ARG A 616 22.67 12.92 -31.63
C ARG A 616 22.04 12.64 -30.26
N LEU A 617 21.78 11.37 -29.95
CA LEU A 617 21.18 10.92 -28.68
C LEU A 617 22.21 10.30 -27.72
N GLU A 618 23.49 10.64 -27.89
CA GLU A 618 24.56 10.13 -27.03
C GLU A 618 24.22 10.39 -25.55
N GLY A 619 24.29 9.34 -24.73
CA GLY A 619 23.94 9.40 -23.31
C GLY A 619 22.44 9.56 -22.98
N ARG A 620 21.57 9.57 -23.99
CA ARG A 620 20.11 9.74 -23.86
C ARG A 620 19.31 8.61 -24.51
N LEU A 621 19.98 7.61 -25.07
CA LEU A 621 19.36 6.47 -25.74
C LEU A 621 19.67 5.19 -24.95
N ILE A 622 18.66 4.61 -24.29
CA ILE A 622 18.81 3.42 -23.43
C ILE A 622 18.20 2.21 -24.13
N ASN A 623 18.89 1.08 -24.12
CA ASN A 623 18.41 -0.16 -24.71
C ASN A 623 18.54 -1.35 -23.76
N ILE A 624 17.69 -2.36 -23.96
CA ILE A 624 17.75 -3.64 -23.25
C ILE A 624 18.19 -4.77 -24.19
N ARG A 625 19.26 -5.47 -23.81
CA ARG A 625 19.75 -6.69 -24.45
C ARG A 625 19.40 -7.90 -23.59
N ARG A 626 19.01 -8.99 -24.22
CA ARG A 626 18.72 -10.31 -23.60
C ARG A 626 19.96 -11.16 -23.31
N THR A 627 21.13 -10.54 -23.28
CA THR A 627 22.41 -11.20 -23.02
C THR A 627 23.19 -10.39 -22.01
N LEU A 628 24.00 -11.07 -21.20
CA LEU A 628 25.04 -10.43 -20.40
C LEU A 628 26.19 -10.05 -21.35
N LEU A 629 26.35 -8.76 -21.63
CA LEU A 629 27.48 -8.26 -22.41
C LEU A 629 28.79 -8.40 -21.61
N PRO A 630 29.94 -8.71 -22.26
CA PRO A 630 30.12 -9.01 -23.69
C PRO A 630 29.85 -10.51 -23.99
N GLY A 631 28.66 -10.82 -24.51
CA GLY A 631 28.19 -12.20 -24.74
C GLY A 631 27.84 -12.48 -26.20
N ILE A 632 27.83 -13.74 -26.61
CA ILE A 632 27.67 -14.18 -28.01
C ILE A 632 26.19 -14.18 -28.46
N GLU A 633 25.90 -13.62 -29.63
CA GLU A 633 24.56 -13.54 -30.25
C GLU A 633 24.16 -14.80 -31.08
N GLY A 634 22.86 -14.94 -31.36
CA GLY A 634 22.36 -15.71 -32.51
C GLY A 634 20.83 -15.95 -32.53
N ALA A 635 20.34 -16.64 -33.56
CA ALA A 635 18.93 -17.01 -33.77
C ALA A 635 18.48 -18.19 -32.89
N ASP A 636 17.27 -18.12 -32.32
CA ASP A 636 16.72 -19.09 -31.34
C ASP A 636 17.57 -19.24 -30.06
N PRO A 637 17.54 -18.25 -29.16
CA PRO A 637 18.41 -18.20 -27.99
C PRO A 637 18.03 -19.24 -26.94
N TYR A 638 16.74 -19.54 -26.74
CA TYR A 638 16.28 -20.36 -25.62
C TYR A 638 16.46 -21.84 -25.91
N GLN A 639 16.19 -22.26 -27.15
CA GLN A 639 16.46 -23.64 -27.58
C GLN A 639 17.96 -23.93 -27.49
N ARG A 640 18.81 -23.01 -27.95
CA ARG A 640 20.27 -23.18 -27.85
C ARG A 640 20.77 -23.09 -26.42
N ALA A 641 20.22 -22.20 -25.58
CA ALA A 641 20.53 -22.13 -24.16
C ALA A 641 20.20 -23.45 -23.45
N HIS A 642 19.05 -24.04 -23.76
CA HIS A 642 18.62 -25.33 -23.23
C HIS A 642 19.53 -26.48 -23.73
N VAL A 643 19.78 -26.58 -25.04
CA VAL A 643 20.68 -27.59 -25.64
C VAL A 643 22.10 -27.48 -25.09
N ARG A 644 22.60 -26.25 -24.89
CA ARG A 644 23.94 -26.01 -24.34
C ARG A 644 23.99 -26.19 -22.82
N GLY A 645 22.84 -26.31 -22.16
CA GLY A 645 22.71 -26.54 -20.73
C GLY A 645 23.20 -25.36 -19.88
N VAL A 646 22.97 -24.12 -20.34
CA VAL A 646 23.43 -22.90 -19.64
C VAL A 646 22.96 -22.89 -18.19
N LYS A 647 23.79 -22.34 -17.30
CA LYS A 647 23.49 -22.25 -15.86
C LYS A 647 23.06 -20.86 -15.43
N VAL A 648 23.13 -19.90 -16.34
CA VAL A 648 22.80 -18.50 -16.13
C VAL A 648 22.19 -17.96 -17.41
N ILE A 649 21.12 -17.19 -17.26
CA ILE A 649 20.58 -16.29 -18.29
C ILE A 649 20.58 -14.88 -17.71
N GLY A 650 20.68 -13.86 -18.53
CA GLY A 650 20.74 -12.49 -18.04
C GLY A 650 20.50 -11.44 -19.11
N ALA A 651 20.26 -10.23 -18.65
CA ALA A 651 19.93 -9.08 -19.47
C ALA A 651 20.87 -7.91 -19.14
N THR A 652 21.16 -7.08 -20.14
CA THR A 652 22.00 -5.89 -20.00
C THR A 652 21.25 -4.66 -20.51
N ALA A 653 21.01 -3.70 -19.62
CA ALA A 653 20.56 -2.37 -19.97
C ALA A 653 21.79 -1.47 -20.17
N HIS A 654 21.88 -0.80 -21.31
CA HIS A 654 23.05 -0.01 -21.69
C HIS A 654 22.65 1.22 -22.51
N TYR A 655 23.52 2.23 -22.56
CA TYR A 655 23.36 3.32 -23.53
C TYR A 655 23.72 2.84 -24.94
N VAL A 656 23.02 3.30 -25.95
CA VAL A 656 23.29 2.94 -27.34
C VAL A 656 24.35 3.86 -27.92
N THR A 657 25.32 3.26 -28.61
CA THR A 657 26.38 3.90 -29.37
C THR A 657 26.30 3.47 -30.83
N ALA A 658 27.08 4.12 -31.71
CA ALA A 658 27.21 3.70 -33.10
C ALA A 658 27.79 2.27 -33.22
N ASP A 659 28.67 1.90 -32.30
CA ASP A 659 29.21 0.55 -32.20
C ASP A 659 28.21 -0.38 -31.49
N LEU A 660 27.71 -1.38 -32.22
CA LEU A 660 26.63 -2.25 -31.77
C LEU A 660 27.05 -3.09 -30.55
N GLY A 661 26.42 -2.86 -29.41
CA GLY A 661 26.62 -3.67 -28.20
C GLY A 661 27.84 -3.26 -27.35
N GLU A 662 28.56 -2.21 -27.76
CA GLU A 662 29.74 -1.69 -27.05
C GLU A 662 29.42 -0.46 -26.18
N GLY A 663 28.14 -0.11 -26.09
CA GLY A 663 27.73 1.08 -25.37
C GLY A 663 27.82 0.93 -23.84
N PRO A 664 28.01 2.02 -23.08
CA PRO A 664 28.21 1.96 -21.64
C PRO A 664 27.07 1.26 -20.91
N ILE A 665 27.42 0.21 -20.16
CA ILE A 665 26.48 -0.61 -19.39
C ILE A 665 25.97 0.19 -18.19
N ILE A 666 24.64 0.24 -18.00
CA ILE A 666 23.98 0.87 -16.85
C ILE A 666 23.65 -0.18 -15.80
N GLU A 667 23.08 -1.30 -16.22
CA GLU A 667 22.62 -2.36 -15.32
C GLU A 667 22.70 -3.73 -15.98
N GLN A 668 23.05 -4.74 -15.19
CA GLN A 668 22.99 -6.15 -15.59
C GLN A 668 22.28 -6.96 -14.53
N ASP A 669 21.40 -7.87 -14.97
CA ASP A 669 20.71 -8.80 -14.07
C ASP A 669 20.82 -10.22 -14.62
N PHE A 670 20.76 -11.19 -13.72
CA PHE A 670 20.87 -12.59 -14.10
C PHE A 670 20.10 -13.51 -13.15
N VAL A 671 19.63 -14.63 -13.69
CA VAL A 671 19.04 -15.71 -12.91
C VAL A 671 19.70 -17.03 -13.25
N ARG A 672 19.74 -17.93 -12.26
CA ARG A 672 20.25 -19.29 -12.47
C ARG A 672 19.23 -20.10 -13.27
N ALA A 673 19.73 -20.83 -14.26
CA ALA A 673 19.00 -21.84 -15.01
C ALA A 673 19.52 -23.23 -14.65
N ASP A 674 18.63 -24.22 -14.67
CA ASP A 674 18.99 -25.63 -14.49
C ASP A 674 18.27 -26.53 -15.50
N HIS A 675 18.60 -27.82 -15.48
CA HIS A 675 18.12 -28.80 -16.46
C HIS A 675 16.61 -29.08 -16.39
N ARG A 676 15.90 -28.56 -15.38
CA ARG A 676 14.44 -28.70 -15.25
C ARG A 676 13.70 -27.63 -16.05
N HIS A 677 14.38 -26.57 -16.46
CA HIS A 677 13.77 -25.47 -17.21
C HIS A 677 13.62 -25.81 -18.69
N THR A 678 12.39 -25.76 -19.20
CA THR A 678 12.11 -25.86 -20.64
C THR A 678 12.49 -24.56 -21.37
N PRO A 679 12.66 -24.58 -22.71
CA PRO A 679 12.91 -23.37 -23.49
C PRO A 679 11.87 -22.26 -23.26
N GLU A 680 10.60 -22.59 -23.07
CA GLU A 680 9.53 -21.64 -22.80
C GLU A 680 9.66 -21.01 -21.41
N GLN A 681 10.05 -21.81 -20.41
CA GLN A 681 10.31 -21.30 -19.05
C GLN A 681 11.53 -20.38 -19.03
N LEU A 682 12.59 -20.70 -19.80
CA LEU A 682 13.74 -19.81 -19.99
C LEU A 682 13.33 -18.49 -20.66
N ALA A 683 12.40 -18.53 -21.61
CA ALA A 683 11.88 -17.33 -22.26
C ALA A 683 11.11 -16.42 -21.29
N THR A 684 10.26 -16.99 -20.43
CA THR A 684 9.53 -16.23 -19.39
C THR A 684 10.50 -15.57 -18.41
N LEU A 685 11.47 -16.32 -17.89
CA LEU A 685 12.48 -15.77 -16.98
C LEU A 685 13.30 -14.64 -17.63
N ASP A 686 13.64 -14.78 -18.91
CA ASP A 686 14.34 -13.75 -19.66
C ASP A 686 13.50 -12.48 -19.85
N HIS A 687 12.19 -12.60 -20.11
CA HIS A 687 11.30 -11.45 -20.21
C HIS A 687 11.21 -10.66 -18.90
N ASP A 688 11.10 -11.35 -17.76
CA ASP A 688 11.04 -10.72 -16.44
C ASP A 688 12.36 -10.00 -16.10
N LEU A 689 13.50 -10.63 -16.41
CA LEU A 689 14.82 -10.04 -16.22
C LEU A 689 15.01 -8.77 -17.06
N GLN A 690 14.64 -8.81 -18.33
CA GLN A 690 14.75 -7.66 -19.22
C GLN A 690 13.90 -6.48 -18.74
N ALA A 691 12.64 -6.74 -18.38
CA ALA A 691 11.74 -5.71 -17.88
C ALA A 691 12.30 -5.06 -16.60
N SER A 692 12.72 -5.88 -15.64
CA SER A 692 13.26 -5.43 -14.36
C SER A 692 14.58 -4.65 -14.51
N ALA A 693 15.53 -5.15 -15.31
CA ALA A 693 16.82 -4.49 -15.56
C ALA A 693 16.63 -3.15 -16.30
N LEU A 694 15.76 -3.11 -17.31
CA LEU A 694 15.47 -1.87 -18.03
C LEU A 694 14.79 -0.84 -17.13
N ALA A 695 13.82 -1.25 -16.31
CA ALA A 695 13.15 -0.35 -15.38
C ALA A 695 14.11 0.28 -14.37
N ARG A 696 15.07 -0.48 -13.83
CA ARG A 696 16.11 0.06 -12.93
C ARG A 696 17.02 1.04 -13.65
N ALA A 697 17.50 0.70 -14.85
CA ALA A 697 18.35 1.58 -15.64
C ALA A 697 17.66 2.92 -15.96
N VAL A 698 16.39 2.87 -16.40
CA VAL A 698 15.61 4.08 -16.69
C VAL A 698 15.37 4.89 -15.42
N LYS A 699 15.08 4.24 -14.29
CA LYS A 699 14.90 4.90 -13.00
C LYS A 699 16.16 5.65 -12.57
N TRP A 700 17.30 4.97 -12.56
CA TRP A 700 18.56 5.58 -12.16
C TRP A 700 18.99 6.69 -13.11
N HIS A 701 18.71 6.57 -14.41
CA HIS A 701 18.93 7.64 -15.37
C HIS A 701 18.07 8.87 -15.04
N ALA A 702 16.75 8.69 -14.85
CA ALA A 702 15.82 9.76 -14.54
C ALA A 702 16.15 10.47 -13.22
N GLU A 703 16.59 9.72 -12.20
CA GLU A 703 17.01 10.25 -10.90
C GLU A 703 18.44 10.84 -10.90
N ARG A 704 19.07 10.94 -12.07
CA ARG A 704 20.43 11.47 -12.29
C ARG A 704 21.49 10.74 -11.45
N ARG A 705 21.36 9.41 -11.31
CA ARG A 705 22.30 8.53 -10.60
C ARG A 705 23.38 7.94 -11.49
N VAL A 706 23.23 8.03 -12.80
CA VAL A 706 24.16 7.48 -13.79
C VAL A 706 25.04 8.59 -14.32
N ILE A 707 26.36 8.47 -14.15
CA ILE A 707 27.35 9.37 -14.75
C ILE A 707 28.18 8.58 -15.76
N LEU A 708 28.26 9.08 -16.99
CA LEU A 708 29.05 8.47 -18.06
C LEU A 708 30.55 8.71 -17.85
N ASP A 709 31.36 7.68 -17.98
CA ASP A 709 32.82 7.74 -17.95
C ASP A 709 33.39 7.02 -19.18
N GLY A 710 33.47 7.74 -20.30
CA GLY A 710 33.82 7.16 -21.59
C GLY A 710 32.89 5.98 -21.94
N ILE A 711 33.47 4.78 -22.01
CA ILE A 711 32.75 3.53 -22.32
C ILE A 711 32.11 2.83 -21.11
N ARG A 712 32.19 3.43 -19.92
CA ARG A 712 31.68 2.90 -18.66
C ARG A 712 30.67 3.86 -18.02
N THR A 713 29.99 3.38 -17.00
CA THR A 713 29.13 4.21 -16.16
C THR A 713 29.54 4.09 -14.70
N VAL A 714 29.36 5.18 -13.96
CA VAL A 714 29.34 5.19 -12.50
C VAL A 714 27.89 5.36 -12.08
N VAL A 715 27.35 4.39 -11.34
CA VAL A 715 25.94 4.39 -10.91
C VAL A 715 25.85 4.49 -9.40
N PHE A 716 25.20 5.54 -8.91
CA PHE A 716 24.88 5.72 -7.49
C PHE A 716 23.54 5.05 -7.15
N SER A 717 23.51 3.71 -7.19
CA SER A 717 22.32 2.85 -7.01
C SER A 717 21.72 2.90 -5.62
#